data_AF-A0A6A7BBN0-F1
#
_entry.id   AF-A0A6A7BBN0-F1
#
_cell.length_a   1.000
_cell.length_b   1.000
_cell.length_c   1.000
_cell.angle_alpha   90.00
_cell.angle_beta   90.00
_cell.angle_gamma   90.00
#
_symmetry.space_group_name_H-M   'P 1'
#
loop_
_entity.id
_entity.type
_entity.pdbx_description
1 polymer ?
#
loop_
_entity_poly.entity_id
_entity_poly.type
_entity_poly.pdbx_seq_one_letter_code
_entity_poly.pdbx_strand_id
1 'polypeptide(L)'
;MTISLDRLPYDILFQVASSLPLEEIVNLSQTCRQLSILLDERTLCRRTVEEQHSYTIEAEKARSGKITYKQACLAIYDRRHAISSAYPFSARVAGYGNTFLYLQGTLCVLNGNTVEVSGVHPRSDPVQLNLVDIIRSILGNAGAGDFNVSLLYYSDSILAVHVTEPKQSDGSYIFAINTTAVPPNGRRVERAMQIASSSKLFVRHTSRYLYYGTHTGVGDDGHHKWEIDGVSLNPNFPLPRRVRPLLLEEFHGTDIGSTVAFEIHNDFFYAVSNQGTFEVEEIDYTSFYHTIRFPISDPQAEKIEANDRLYRRQHQEGPIHDSWTDLTLQLDERTNETVIVESRREWAQASSRQSRTFYVTKLKLNEQNDSLNDNPMDDDSDSAPQLPDDILTTLLDSTDKCHYMLTPPQHSSSQHAEFPPSDPTPRSFILARTKFRAYSYNSTSFLDIVEDDRCCPDNNNTDPFKQPCLRLRIGSRREYVPQSYSSLTTTGSEMDSASMDKGKQRADIQDAPFESDFVDKTRYKYAPVRMWPPPKRCCPCARRLHGILSPSLPGAGGVAGARSVVGVLDERSLVYMVKAGRGYGVGDGGVGAVVVVEFCRGDGVSASLRGNGLSAGAASCSNAMAIATGDALEHVDGSSSTDLETWQWTPGHERRCQAGDCH
;
A
#
# COMPACT_ATOMS: atom_id res chain seq x y z
N MET A 1 44.40 -5.02 -22.97
CA MET A 1 43.44 -6.11 -22.69
C MET A 1 42.31 -5.52 -21.87
N THR A 2 41.07 -5.59 -22.35
CA THR A 2 39.91 -5.17 -21.56
C THR A 2 39.57 -6.28 -20.57
N ILE A 3 39.71 -6.01 -19.27
CA ILE A 3 39.27 -6.93 -18.22
C ILE A 3 37.76 -6.76 -18.11
N SER A 4 37.02 -7.87 -18.27
CA SER A 4 35.57 -7.90 -18.12
C SER A 4 35.19 -8.21 -16.66
N LEU A 5 34.02 -7.72 -16.24
CA LEU A 5 33.55 -7.82 -14.84
C LEU A 5 33.50 -9.28 -14.34
N ASP A 6 33.08 -10.20 -15.20
CA ASP A 6 33.01 -11.64 -14.93
C ASP A 6 34.37 -12.32 -14.70
N ARG A 7 35.48 -11.63 -14.98
CA ARG A 7 36.84 -12.14 -14.78
C ARG A 7 37.54 -11.56 -13.56
N LEU A 8 36.86 -10.70 -12.80
CA LEU A 8 37.41 -10.17 -11.55
C LEU A 8 37.45 -11.26 -10.47
N PRO A 9 38.43 -11.20 -9.54
CA PRO A 9 38.44 -12.04 -8.36
C PRO A 9 37.14 -11.88 -7.55
N TYR A 10 36.70 -12.97 -6.91
CA TYR A 10 35.46 -12.99 -6.15
C TYR A 10 35.40 -11.89 -5.08
N ASP A 11 36.48 -11.63 -4.36
CA ASP A 11 36.52 -10.61 -3.31
C ASP A 11 36.23 -9.20 -3.83
N ILE A 12 36.70 -8.89 -5.05
CA ILE A 12 36.42 -7.62 -5.72
C ILE A 12 34.96 -7.57 -6.16
N LEU A 13 34.45 -8.65 -6.75
CA LEU A 13 33.04 -8.76 -7.14
C LEU A 13 32.09 -8.63 -5.94
N PHE A 14 32.44 -9.24 -4.80
CA PHE A 14 31.68 -9.15 -3.56
C PHE A 14 31.63 -7.72 -3.03
N GLN A 15 32.76 -7.00 -3.04
CA GLN A 15 32.79 -5.60 -2.60
C GLN A 15 31.98 -4.70 -3.53
N VAL A 16 32.10 -4.88 -4.85
CA VAL A 16 31.28 -4.16 -5.83
C VAL A 16 29.80 -4.46 -5.61
N ALA A 17 29.42 -5.74 -5.49
CA ALA A 17 28.02 -6.12 -5.29
C ALA A 17 27.47 -5.65 -3.94
N SER A 18 28.30 -5.59 -2.90
CA SER A 18 27.90 -5.10 -1.57
C SER A 18 27.53 -3.62 -1.55
N SER A 19 28.01 -2.81 -2.50
CA SER A 19 27.60 -1.40 -2.64
C SER A 19 26.36 -1.19 -3.51
N LEU A 20 25.81 -2.26 -4.09
CA LEU A 20 24.63 -2.17 -4.96
C LEU A 20 23.33 -2.35 -4.14
N PRO A 21 22.23 -1.73 -4.58
CA PRO A 21 20.91 -2.04 -4.05
C PRO A 21 20.48 -3.46 -4.45
N LEU A 22 19.57 -4.06 -3.69
CA LEU A 22 19.04 -5.41 -3.93
C LEU A 22 18.65 -5.66 -5.39
N GLU A 23 17.94 -4.71 -6.01
CA GLU A 23 17.44 -4.84 -7.38
C GLU A 23 18.58 -4.98 -8.40
N GLU A 24 19.67 -4.25 -8.20
CA GLU A 24 20.84 -4.31 -9.07
C GLU A 24 21.63 -5.60 -8.86
N ILE A 25 21.75 -6.09 -7.62
CA ILE A 25 22.38 -7.39 -7.34
C ILE A 25 21.63 -8.52 -8.07
N VAL A 26 20.30 -8.54 -7.98
CA VAL A 26 19.49 -9.56 -8.64
C VAL A 26 19.60 -9.43 -10.16
N ASN A 27 19.50 -8.22 -10.72
CA ASN A 27 19.65 -8.03 -12.17
C ASN A 27 21.05 -8.43 -12.65
N LEU A 28 22.10 -8.08 -11.92
CA LEU A 28 23.49 -8.45 -12.23
C LEU A 28 23.67 -9.97 -12.27
N SER A 29 23.07 -10.68 -11.30
CA SER A 29 23.12 -12.14 -11.22
C SER A 29 22.46 -12.84 -12.42
N GLN A 30 21.53 -12.17 -13.10
CA GLN A 30 20.81 -12.69 -14.27
C GLN A 30 21.56 -12.46 -15.59
N THR A 31 22.67 -11.70 -15.58
CA THR A 31 23.41 -11.34 -16.81
C THR A 31 24.25 -12.51 -17.35
N CYS A 32 24.92 -13.27 -16.49
CA CYS A 32 25.72 -14.42 -16.90
C CYS A 32 25.86 -15.45 -15.77
N ARG A 33 26.24 -16.68 -16.13
CA ARG A 33 26.41 -17.80 -15.20
C ARG A 33 27.49 -17.55 -14.12
N GLN A 34 28.52 -16.76 -14.43
CA GLN A 34 29.56 -16.47 -13.44
C GLN A 34 29.06 -15.51 -12.37
N LEU A 35 28.25 -14.51 -12.76
CA LEU A 35 27.69 -13.53 -11.84
C LEU A 35 26.47 -14.07 -11.08
N SER A 36 25.84 -15.15 -11.55
CA SER A 36 24.77 -15.81 -10.79
C SER A 36 25.23 -16.32 -9.42
N ILE A 37 26.53 -16.62 -9.27
CA ILE A 37 27.15 -17.06 -8.01
C ILE A 37 26.97 -16.02 -6.90
N LEU A 38 26.81 -14.73 -7.23
CA LEU A 38 26.57 -13.66 -6.24
C LEU A 38 25.31 -13.95 -5.39
N LEU A 39 24.25 -14.49 -5.98
CA LEU A 39 23.03 -14.86 -5.24
C LEU A 39 23.14 -16.23 -4.55
N ASP A 40 24.09 -17.06 -4.95
CA ASP A 40 24.35 -18.33 -4.27
C ASP A 40 25.17 -18.13 -3.00
N GLU A 41 25.86 -17.00 -2.89
CA GLU A 41 26.68 -16.69 -1.75
C GLU A 41 25.87 -16.07 -0.59
N ARG A 42 26.02 -16.70 0.58
CA ARG A 42 25.18 -16.43 1.76
C ARG A 42 25.51 -15.11 2.43
N THR A 43 26.78 -14.70 2.49
CA THR A 43 27.20 -13.49 3.20
C THR A 43 26.72 -12.23 2.50
N LEU A 44 26.73 -12.19 1.17
CA LEU A 44 26.20 -11.10 0.37
C LEU A 44 24.70 -10.97 0.59
N CYS A 45 23.95 -12.06 0.38
CA CYS A 45 22.50 -12.07 0.57
C CYS A 45 22.12 -11.66 2.01
N ARG A 46 22.85 -12.17 3.01
CA ARG A 46 22.62 -11.81 4.42
C ARG A 46 22.89 -10.33 4.65
N ARG A 47 24.01 -9.81 4.15
CA ARG A 47 24.39 -8.41 4.29
C ARG A 47 23.34 -7.51 3.65
N THR A 48 22.94 -7.77 2.41
CA THR A 48 21.91 -6.99 1.72
C THR A 48 20.58 -6.99 2.48
N VAL A 49 20.12 -8.16 2.96
CA VAL A 49 18.85 -8.25 3.70
C VAL A 49 18.91 -7.53 5.03
N GLU A 50 19.98 -7.70 5.81
CA GLU A 50 20.09 -7.09 7.15
C GLU A 50 20.47 -5.59 7.11
N GLU A 51 21.16 -5.11 6.07
CA GLU A 51 21.53 -3.69 5.96
C GLU A 51 20.44 -2.86 5.25
N GLN A 52 19.76 -3.42 4.24
CA GLN A 52 18.83 -2.65 3.39
C GLN A 52 17.34 -2.98 3.65
N HIS A 53 17.02 -4.14 4.23
CA HIS A 53 15.64 -4.67 4.32
C HIS A 53 15.34 -5.39 5.64
N SER A 54 16.02 -5.01 6.73
CA SER A 54 16.00 -5.73 8.01
C SER A 54 14.62 -5.85 8.63
N TYR A 55 13.68 -4.96 8.32
CA TYR A 55 12.33 -4.94 8.88
C TYR A 55 11.27 -5.54 7.96
N THR A 56 11.70 -6.19 6.87
CA THR A 56 10.79 -6.98 6.04
C THR A 56 10.40 -8.29 6.74
N ILE A 57 9.21 -8.81 6.41
CA ILE A 57 8.74 -10.12 6.85
C ILE A 57 9.70 -11.23 6.36
N GLU A 58 10.26 -11.08 5.16
CA GLU A 58 11.25 -12.00 4.61
C GLU A 58 12.55 -12.01 5.43
N ALA A 59 13.04 -10.86 5.88
CA ALA A 59 14.20 -10.77 6.76
C ALA A 59 13.94 -11.45 8.11
N GLU A 60 12.78 -11.24 8.71
CA GLU A 60 12.39 -11.90 9.96
C GLU A 60 12.33 -13.44 9.79
N LYS A 61 11.75 -13.92 8.68
CA LYS A 61 11.73 -15.35 8.34
C LYS A 61 13.14 -15.90 8.13
N ALA A 62 14.07 -15.12 7.55
CA ALA A 62 15.46 -15.54 7.38
C ALA A 62 16.23 -15.58 8.71
N ARG A 63 16.04 -14.58 9.57
CA ARG A 63 16.62 -14.55 10.93
C ARG A 63 16.16 -15.71 11.80
N SER A 64 14.86 -16.03 11.73
CA SER A 64 14.27 -17.18 12.43
C SER A 64 14.61 -18.54 11.80
N GLY A 65 15.35 -18.57 10.69
CA GLY A 65 15.77 -19.80 10.02
C GLY A 65 14.66 -20.52 9.25
N LYS A 66 13.48 -19.92 9.08
CA LYS A 66 12.36 -20.49 8.31
C LYS A 66 12.67 -20.52 6.81
N ILE A 67 13.43 -19.53 6.33
CA ILE A 67 13.94 -19.45 4.95
C ILE A 67 15.42 -19.09 4.94
N THR A 68 16.08 -19.29 3.81
CA THR A 68 17.47 -18.82 3.59
C THR A 68 17.50 -17.34 3.22
N TYR A 69 18.62 -16.65 3.47
CA TYR A 69 18.80 -15.25 3.04
C TYR A 69 18.68 -15.08 1.52
N LYS A 70 19.12 -16.06 0.72
CA LYS A 70 18.90 -16.07 -0.73
C LYS A 70 17.41 -16.04 -1.08
N GLN A 71 16.61 -16.88 -0.41
CA GLN A 71 15.16 -16.89 -0.60
C GLN A 71 14.52 -15.56 -0.18
N ALA A 72 14.99 -14.96 0.92
CA ALA A 72 14.54 -13.63 1.34
C ALA A 72 14.87 -12.55 0.29
N CYS A 73 16.11 -12.48 -0.19
CA CYS A 73 16.51 -11.56 -1.27
C CYS A 73 15.59 -11.67 -2.50
N LEU A 74 15.39 -12.90 -2.98
CA LEU A 74 14.57 -13.16 -4.16
C LEU A 74 13.08 -12.82 -3.90
N ALA A 75 12.54 -13.14 -2.72
CA ALA A 75 11.15 -12.83 -2.39
C ALA A 75 10.89 -11.33 -2.29
N ILE A 76 11.80 -10.55 -1.68
CA ILE A 76 11.72 -9.09 -1.62
C ILE A 76 11.81 -8.49 -3.03
N TYR A 77 12.77 -8.95 -3.84
CA TYR A 77 12.91 -8.51 -5.22
C TYR A 77 11.65 -8.83 -6.03
N ASP A 78 11.19 -10.08 -5.99
CA ASP A 78 10.05 -10.55 -6.78
C ASP A 78 8.79 -9.73 -6.48
N ARG A 79 8.50 -9.46 -5.20
CA ARG A 79 7.29 -8.69 -4.83
C ARG A 79 7.36 -7.23 -5.27
N ARG A 80 8.48 -6.55 -5.03
CA ARG A 80 8.68 -5.15 -5.44
C ARG A 80 8.71 -5.02 -6.96
N HIS A 81 9.34 -5.97 -7.63
CA HIS A 81 9.36 -6.03 -9.08
C HIS A 81 7.97 -6.29 -9.66
N ALA A 82 7.22 -7.24 -9.12
CA ALA A 82 5.87 -7.58 -9.56
C ALA A 82 4.91 -6.40 -9.44
N ILE A 83 4.94 -5.67 -8.31
CA ILE A 83 4.16 -4.45 -8.14
C ILE A 83 4.61 -3.39 -9.14
N SER A 84 5.90 -2.99 -9.12
CA SER A 84 6.40 -1.89 -9.96
C SER A 84 6.29 -2.13 -11.47
N SER A 85 6.28 -3.39 -11.90
CA SER A 85 6.19 -3.77 -13.32
C SER A 85 4.79 -4.18 -13.79
N ALA A 86 3.77 -4.09 -12.91
CA ALA A 86 2.40 -4.57 -13.17
C ALA A 86 2.33 -6.03 -13.60
N TYR A 87 3.05 -6.89 -12.87
CA TYR A 87 3.22 -8.29 -13.20
C TYR A 87 2.95 -9.18 -11.99
N PRO A 88 1.69 -9.34 -11.56
CA PRO A 88 1.34 -10.23 -10.45
C PRO A 88 1.60 -11.70 -10.80
N PHE A 89 1.84 -12.52 -9.78
CA PHE A 89 2.11 -13.96 -9.92
C PHE A 89 0.85 -14.80 -10.03
N SER A 90 -0.23 -14.37 -9.37
CA SER A 90 -1.52 -15.08 -9.35
C SER A 90 -2.69 -14.11 -9.20
N ALA A 91 -3.88 -14.56 -9.60
CA ALA A 91 -5.14 -13.87 -9.33
C ALA A 91 -6.26 -14.90 -9.17
N ARG A 92 -7.17 -14.70 -8.22
CA ARG A 92 -8.30 -15.60 -7.99
C ARG A 92 -9.51 -14.91 -7.39
N VAL A 93 -10.69 -15.49 -7.60
CA VAL A 93 -11.87 -15.21 -6.78
C VAL A 93 -11.72 -16.02 -5.49
N ALA A 94 -11.63 -15.33 -4.35
CA ALA A 94 -11.41 -15.97 -3.05
C ALA A 94 -12.72 -16.37 -2.36
N GLY A 95 -13.84 -15.74 -2.69
CA GLY A 95 -15.15 -16.05 -2.12
C GLY A 95 -16.16 -14.95 -2.38
N TYR A 96 -17.33 -15.09 -1.75
CA TYR A 96 -18.44 -14.15 -1.86
C TYR A 96 -18.93 -13.76 -0.46
N GLY A 97 -19.27 -12.49 -0.26
CA GLY A 97 -19.76 -12.00 1.03
C GLY A 97 -20.32 -10.59 0.99
N ASN A 98 -20.91 -10.16 2.11
CA ASN A 98 -21.44 -8.82 2.29
C ASN A 98 -20.33 -7.79 2.52
N THR A 99 -19.23 -8.15 3.19
CA THR A 99 -18.05 -7.30 3.33
C THR A 99 -16.81 -8.15 3.57
N PHE A 100 -15.63 -7.55 3.46
CA PHE A 100 -14.38 -8.22 3.76
C PHE A 100 -13.44 -7.30 4.53
N LEU A 101 -12.47 -7.92 5.20
CA LEU A 101 -11.34 -7.27 5.83
C LEU A 101 -10.09 -8.06 5.47
N TYR A 102 -9.01 -7.37 5.11
CA TYR A 102 -7.74 -7.99 4.78
C TYR A 102 -6.61 -7.26 5.51
N LEU A 103 -5.89 -7.97 6.39
CA LEU A 103 -4.72 -7.44 7.08
C LEU A 103 -3.77 -8.57 7.47
N GLN A 104 -2.46 -8.29 7.53
CA GLN A 104 -1.41 -9.25 7.90
C GLN A 104 -1.46 -10.56 7.09
N GLY A 105 -1.84 -10.49 5.81
CA GLY A 105 -1.97 -11.68 4.96
C GLY A 105 -3.14 -12.60 5.30
N THR A 106 -4.10 -12.17 6.13
CA THR A 106 -5.33 -12.90 6.47
C THR A 106 -6.55 -12.19 5.89
N LEU A 107 -7.44 -12.95 5.27
CA LEU A 107 -8.69 -12.50 4.70
C LEU A 107 -9.87 -12.97 5.58
N CYS A 108 -10.67 -12.01 6.04
CA CYS A 108 -11.93 -12.25 6.73
C CYS A 108 -13.08 -11.84 5.81
N VAL A 109 -13.97 -12.77 5.43
CA VAL A 109 -15.14 -12.49 4.61
C VAL A 109 -16.40 -12.68 5.46
N LEU A 110 -17.18 -11.62 5.63
CA LEU A 110 -18.47 -11.69 6.30
C LEU A 110 -19.56 -12.04 5.28
N ASN A 111 -20.28 -13.13 5.52
CA ASN A 111 -21.46 -13.54 4.77
C ASN A 111 -22.62 -13.78 5.74
N GLY A 112 -23.61 -12.90 5.73
CA GLY A 112 -24.67 -12.83 6.72
C GLY A 112 -24.10 -12.70 8.13
N ASN A 113 -24.23 -13.76 8.92
CA ASN A 113 -23.78 -13.84 10.31
C ASN A 113 -22.52 -14.69 10.51
N THR A 114 -21.96 -15.21 9.42
CA THR A 114 -20.77 -16.06 9.44
C THR A 114 -19.58 -15.29 8.90
N VAL A 115 -18.45 -15.36 9.60
CA VAL A 115 -17.17 -14.86 9.11
C VAL A 115 -16.29 -16.03 8.75
N GLU A 116 -15.85 -16.07 7.51
CA GLU A 116 -14.82 -17.00 7.05
C GLU A 116 -13.46 -16.32 7.14
N VAL A 117 -12.56 -16.88 7.96
CA VAL A 117 -11.19 -16.38 8.15
C VAL A 117 -10.23 -17.34 7.46
N SER A 118 -9.46 -16.86 6.49
CA SER A 118 -8.49 -17.67 5.76
C SER A 118 -7.16 -16.92 5.57
N GLY A 119 -6.04 -17.65 5.72
CA GLY A 119 -4.73 -17.13 5.37
C GLY A 119 -4.59 -17.04 3.84
N VAL A 120 -4.19 -15.88 3.35
CA VAL A 120 -3.66 -15.72 1.99
C VAL A 120 -2.19 -16.09 1.99
N HIS A 121 -1.43 -15.64 3.00
CA HIS A 121 0.01 -15.87 3.13
C HIS A 121 0.44 -16.24 4.56
N PRO A 122 0.65 -17.53 4.90
CA PRO A 122 0.50 -18.69 4.04
C PRO A 122 -0.97 -19.03 3.78
N ARG A 123 -1.24 -19.77 2.70
CA ARG A 123 -2.58 -20.29 2.45
C ARG A 123 -2.97 -21.25 3.57
N SER A 124 -4.08 -20.97 4.25
CA SER A 124 -4.61 -21.82 5.32
C SER A 124 -6.02 -22.32 4.98
N ASP A 125 -6.42 -23.39 5.66
CA ASP A 125 -7.82 -23.80 5.63
C ASP A 125 -8.68 -22.71 6.29
N PRO A 126 -9.88 -22.42 5.74
CA PRO A 126 -10.76 -21.41 6.29
C PRO A 126 -11.34 -21.84 7.64
N VAL A 127 -11.32 -20.94 8.61
CA VAL A 127 -12.02 -21.07 9.88
C VAL A 127 -13.33 -20.31 9.79
N GLN A 128 -14.46 -21.00 9.97
CA GLN A 128 -15.78 -20.39 9.97
C GLN A 128 -16.22 -20.04 11.39
N LEU A 129 -16.63 -18.78 11.58
CA LEU A 129 -17.09 -18.23 12.85
C LEU A 129 -18.56 -17.86 12.73
N ASN A 130 -19.42 -18.55 13.47
CA ASN A 130 -20.82 -18.13 13.61
C ASN A 130 -20.91 -17.04 14.69
N LEU A 131 -21.01 -15.79 14.26
CA LEU A 131 -21.00 -14.65 15.17
C LEU A 131 -22.23 -14.62 16.08
N VAL A 132 -23.37 -15.12 15.62
CA VAL A 132 -24.60 -15.17 16.41
C VAL A 132 -24.41 -16.06 17.64
N ASP A 133 -23.83 -17.25 17.46
CA ASP A 133 -23.58 -18.16 18.58
C ASP A 133 -22.56 -17.58 19.56
N ILE A 134 -21.50 -16.95 19.03
CA ILE A 134 -20.44 -16.32 19.81
C ILE A 134 -21.00 -15.15 20.65
N ILE A 135 -21.73 -14.23 20.02
CA ILE A 135 -22.26 -13.02 20.68
C ILE A 135 -23.31 -13.40 21.73
N ARG A 136 -24.23 -14.30 21.36
CA ARG A 136 -25.31 -14.73 22.27
C ARG A 136 -24.80 -15.48 23.50
N SER A 137 -23.65 -16.16 23.40
CA SER A 137 -23.00 -16.78 24.56
C SER A 137 -22.52 -15.78 25.62
N ILE A 138 -22.29 -14.52 25.22
CA ILE A 138 -21.81 -13.45 26.11
C ILE A 138 -22.95 -12.56 26.58
N LEU A 139 -23.84 -12.13 25.67
CA LEU A 139 -24.93 -11.20 25.99
C LEU A 139 -26.20 -11.91 26.53
N GLY A 140 -26.27 -13.24 26.46
CA GLY A 140 -27.42 -14.03 26.90
C GLY A 140 -28.68 -13.83 26.05
N ASN A 141 -29.85 -14.21 26.59
CA ASN A 141 -31.15 -14.11 25.91
C ASN A 141 -31.69 -12.67 25.78
N ALA A 142 -31.04 -11.68 26.41
CA ALA A 142 -31.35 -10.27 26.21
C ALA A 142 -31.08 -9.82 24.76
N GLY A 143 -30.24 -10.58 24.05
CA GLY A 143 -29.87 -10.41 22.65
C GLY A 143 -30.64 -11.28 21.65
N ALA A 144 -31.94 -11.50 21.85
CA ALA A 144 -32.77 -12.33 20.96
C ALA A 144 -33.16 -11.63 19.63
N GLY A 145 -32.70 -10.40 19.40
CA GLY A 145 -32.96 -9.64 18.17
C GLY A 145 -31.96 -9.94 17.06
N ASP A 146 -32.32 -9.57 15.83
CA ASP A 146 -31.37 -9.52 14.72
C ASP A 146 -30.35 -8.41 14.99
N PHE A 147 -29.05 -8.74 14.95
CA PHE A 147 -27.97 -7.77 15.07
C PHE A 147 -27.39 -7.43 13.70
N ASN A 148 -26.90 -6.21 13.56
CA ASN A 148 -26.04 -5.85 12.44
C ASN A 148 -24.57 -5.97 12.87
N VAL A 149 -23.75 -6.56 12.01
CA VAL A 149 -22.32 -6.75 12.25
C VAL A 149 -21.52 -6.02 11.18
N SER A 150 -20.51 -5.28 11.60
CA SER A 150 -19.45 -4.79 10.72
C SER A 150 -18.06 -5.22 11.20
N LEU A 151 -17.17 -5.51 10.25
CA LEU A 151 -15.77 -5.85 10.53
C LEU A 151 -14.98 -4.56 10.72
N LEU A 152 -14.19 -4.46 11.80
CA LEU A 152 -13.45 -3.24 12.13
C LEU A 152 -11.95 -3.37 11.89
N TYR A 153 -11.33 -4.43 12.42
CA TYR A 153 -9.88 -4.62 12.38
C TYR A 153 -9.49 -6.07 12.65
N TYR A 154 -8.32 -6.48 12.16
CA TYR A 154 -7.78 -7.82 12.36
C TYR A 154 -6.29 -7.70 12.62
N SER A 155 -5.79 -8.29 13.69
CA SER A 155 -4.36 -8.35 14.00
C SER A 155 -4.09 -9.48 14.97
N ASP A 156 -2.94 -10.14 14.86
CA ASP A 156 -2.49 -11.16 15.82
C ASP A 156 -3.52 -12.28 16.07
N SER A 157 -4.23 -12.73 15.02
CA SER A 157 -5.31 -13.73 15.09
C SER A 157 -6.56 -13.31 15.86
N ILE A 158 -6.72 -12.03 16.14
CA ILE A 158 -7.90 -11.46 16.79
C ILE A 158 -8.65 -10.62 15.74
N LEU A 159 -9.96 -10.86 15.63
CA LEU A 159 -10.88 -10.09 14.79
C LEU A 159 -11.72 -9.18 15.69
N ALA A 160 -11.62 -7.87 15.48
CA ALA A 160 -12.50 -6.88 16.08
C ALA A 160 -13.74 -6.69 15.19
N VAL A 161 -14.93 -6.88 15.77
CA VAL A 161 -16.22 -6.64 15.11
C VAL A 161 -17.06 -5.66 15.90
N HIS A 162 -17.81 -4.82 15.20
CA HIS A 162 -18.84 -3.95 15.76
C HIS A 162 -20.20 -4.62 15.59
N VAL A 163 -20.96 -4.65 16.67
CA VAL A 163 -22.29 -5.25 16.73
C VAL A 163 -23.26 -4.19 17.19
N THR A 164 -24.33 -3.95 16.43
CA THR A 164 -25.41 -3.04 16.82
C THR A 164 -26.74 -3.76 16.91
N GLU A 165 -27.49 -3.47 17.98
CA GLU A 165 -28.86 -3.88 18.14
C GLU A 165 -29.81 -2.82 17.57
N PRO A 166 -30.55 -3.07 16.48
CA PRO A 166 -31.41 -2.06 15.85
C PRO A 166 -32.54 -1.54 16.74
N LYS A 167 -32.91 -2.30 17.78
CA LYS A 167 -34.07 -2.03 18.64
C LYS A 167 -33.71 -1.38 19.98
N GLN A 168 -32.43 -1.19 20.28
CA GLN A 168 -31.96 -0.54 21.51
C GLN A 168 -30.94 0.55 21.16
N SER A 169 -31.19 1.79 21.60
CA SER A 169 -30.25 2.91 21.41
C SER A 169 -28.88 2.65 22.04
N ASP A 170 -28.84 1.83 23.09
CA ASP A 170 -27.63 1.56 23.89
C ASP A 170 -27.00 0.19 23.54
N GLY A 171 -27.48 -0.49 22.50
CA GLY A 171 -27.07 -1.84 22.13
C GLY A 171 -25.86 -1.89 21.18
N SER A 172 -24.83 -1.09 21.41
CA SER A 172 -23.65 -1.03 20.53
C SER A 172 -22.42 -1.61 21.24
N TYR A 173 -21.80 -2.62 20.62
CA TYR A 173 -20.70 -3.37 21.23
C TYR A 173 -19.53 -3.58 20.26
N ILE A 174 -18.33 -3.61 20.81
CA ILE A 174 -17.11 -4.08 20.13
C ILE A 174 -16.72 -5.43 20.74
N PHE A 175 -16.56 -6.44 19.90
CA PHE A 175 -16.07 -7.76 20.29
C PHE A 175 -14.70 -8.01 19.70
N ALA A 176 -13.75 -8.44 20.53
CA ALA A 176 -12.46 -8.98 20.12
C ALA A 176 -12.55 -10.51 20.14
N ILE A 177 -12.54 -11.12 18.95
CA ILE A 177 -12.83 -12.54 18.74
C ILE A 177 -11.56 -13.25 18.26
N ASN A 178 -11.15 -14.29 18.97
CA ASN A 178 -10.06 -15.16 18.56
C ASN A 178 -10.45 -16.03 17.36
N THR A 179 -9.65 -15.93 16.30
CA THR A 179 -9.91 -16.58 15.01
C THR A 179 -9.19 -17.90 14.81
N THR A 180 -8.36 -18.32 15.78
CA THR A 180 -7.69 -19.61 15.72
C THR A 180 -8.71 -20.76 15.72
N ALA A 181 -8.35 -21.88 15.07
CA ALA A 181 -9.21 -23.05 14.98
C ALA A 181 -9.60 -23.58 16.37
N VAL A 182 -8.62 -23.62 17.28
CA VAL A 182 -8.82 -23.98 18.69
C VAL A 182 -8.46 -22.76 19.54
N PRO A 183 -9.43 -22.10 20.18
CA PRO A 183 -9.16 -20.90 20.96
C PRO A 183 -8.34 -21.23 22.21
N PRO A 184 -7.39 -20.35 22.60
CA PRO A 184 -6.68 -20.48 23.86
C PRO A 184 -7.67 -20.48 25.03
N ASN A 185 -7.48 -21.39 25.98
CA ASN A 185 -8.33 -21.55 27.17
C ASN A 185 -9.81 -21.90 26.88
N GLY A 186 -10.14 -22.32 25.65
CA GLY A 186 -11.51 -22.67 25.25
C GLY A 186 -12.45 -21.46 25.09
N ARG A 187 -11.96 -20.23 25.27
CA ARG A 187 -12.76 -19.01 25.18
C ARG A 187 -12.45 -18.27 23.89
N ARG A 188 -13.47 -18.08 23.05
CA ARG A 188 -13.30 -17.41 21.75
C ARG A 188 -13.36 -15.88 21.83
N VAL A 189 -14.12 -15.32 22.77
CA VAL A 189 -14.22 -13.86 22.94
C VAL A 189 -13.20 -13.40 23.96
N GLU A 190 -12.14 -12.72 23.52
CA GLU A 190 -11.11 -12.15 24.40
C GLU A 190 -11.67 -10.97 25.21
N ARG A 191 -12.45 -10.10 24.54
CA ARG A 191 -13.08 -8.94 25.17
C ARG A 191 -14.39 -8.59 24.48
N ALA A 192 -15.34 -8.08 25.27
CA ALA A 192 -16.56 -7.45 24.80
C ALA A 192 -16.70 -6.11 25.53
N MET A 193 -17.02 -5.04 24.81
CA MET A 193 -17.10 -3.69 25.34
C MET A 193 -18.35 -3.02 24.78
N GLN A 194 -19.14 -2.41 25.64
CA GLN A 194 -20.23 -1.55 25.20
C GLN A 194 -19.66 -0.18 24.84
N ILE A 195 -20.13 0.42 23.76
CA ILE A 195 -19.76 1.77 23.34
C ILE A 195 -21.00 2.65 23.30
N ALA A 196 -20.86 3.91 23.73
CA ALA A 196 -21.96 4.86 23.77
C ALA A 196 -22.37 5.37 22.37
N SER A 197 -21.44 5.39 21.43
CA SER A 197 -21.67 5.85 20.07
C SER A 197 -20.77 5.12 19.08
N SER A 198 -21.18 5.07 17.82
CA SER A 198 -20.41 4.50 16.71
C SER A 198 -20.14 5.52 15.60
N SER A 199 -20.25 6.83 15.90
CA SER A 199 -19.96 7.89 14.92
C SER A 199 -18.49 7.82 14.50
N LYS A 200 -18.24 7.57 13.21
CA LYS A 200 -16.91 7.43 12.60
C LYS A 200 -15.98 6.45 13.37
N LEU A 201 -16.56 5.35 13.88
CA LEU A 201 -15.83 4.37 14.66
C LEU A 201 -14.65 3.76 13.89
N PHE A 202 -13.48 3.69 14.54
CA PHE A 202 -12.36 2.87 14.08
C PHE A 202 -11.79 2.03 15.21
N VAL A 203 -11.04 0.98 14.86
CA VAL A 203 -10.30 0.14 15.80
C VAL A 203 -8.88 -0.10 15.27
N ARG A 204 -7.91 -0.08 16.17
CA ARG A 204 -6.53 -0.58 15.97
C ARG A 204 -6.14 -1.41 17.17
N HIS A 205 -5.57 -2.59 16.95
CA HIS A 205 -5.15 -3.44 18.06
C HIS A 205 -3.93 -4.29 17.73
N THR A 206 -3.29 -4.76 18.80
CA THR A 206 -2.26 -5.80 18.79
C THR A 206 -2.80 -7.03 19.53
N SER A 207 -1.95 -8.02 19.78
CA SER A 207 -2.23 -9.13 20.70
C SER A 207 -2.44 -8.69 22.16
N ARG A 208 -1.99 -7.49 22.54
CA ARG A 208 -1.99 -7.01 23.93
C ARG A 208 -3.05 -5.96 24.23
N TYR A 209 -3.26 -5.03 23.31
CA TYR A 209 -4.11 -3.86 23.54
C TYR A 209 -5.02 -3.63 22.34
N LEU A 210 -6.25 -3.18 22.61
CA LEU A 210 -7.21 -2.73 21.61
C LEU A 210 -7.57 -1.29 21.88
N TYR A 211 -7.35 -0.43 20.89
CA TYR A 211 -7.76 0.96 20.89
C TYR A 211 -8.89 1.17 19.89
N TYR A 212 -9.88 1.95 20.29
CA TYR A 212 -10.95 2.39 19.40
C TYR A 212 -11.14 3.89 19.56
N GLY A 213 -11.61 4.53 18.50
CA GLY A 213 -11.91 5.95 18.55
C GLY A 213 -13.22 6.29 17.86
N THR A 214 -13.87 7.33 18.36
CA THR A 214 -15.13 7.88 17.83
C THR A 214 -15.01 9.38 17.66
N HIS A 215 -15.67 9.93 16.65
CA HIS A 215 -15.72 11.37 16.42
C HIS A 215 -16.93 11.97 17.13
N THR A 216 -16.90 11.90 18.46
CA THR A 216 -17.99 12.27 19.37
C THR A 216 -17.58 13.15 20.52
N GLY A 217 -16.28 13.23 20.80
CA GLY A 217 -15.76 14.13 21.82
C GLY A 217 -16.20 15.55 21.50
N VAL A 218 -16.42 16.36 22.52
CA VAL A 218 -16.72 17.78 22.37
C VAL A 218 -15.61 18.50 23.10
N GLY A 219 -14.82 19.27 22.36
CA GLY A 219 -13.79 20.12 22.95
C GLY A 219 -14.40 21.35 23.64
N ASP A 220 -13.55 22.11 24.32
CA ASP A 220 -13.95 23.37 24.97
C ASP A 220 -14.42 24.44 23.95
N ASP A 221 -14.03 24.26 22.69
CA ASP A 221 -14.44 25.06 21.52
C ASP A 221 -15.85 24.71 20.99
N GLY A 222 -16.47 23.65 21.51
CA GLY A 222 -17.78 23.16 21.06
C GLY A 222 -17.74 22.35 19.76
N HIS A 223 -16.56 22.13 19.17
CA HIS A 223 -16.41 21.28 17.98
C HIS A 223 -16.28 19.81 18.35
N HIS A 224 -16.69 18.95 17.41
CA HIS A 224 -16.48 17.52 17.55
C HIS A 224 -15.01 17.17 17.37
N LYS A 225 -14.46 16.41 18.33
CA LYS A 225 -13.08 15.95 18.37
C LYS A 225 -13.01 14.43 18.43
N TRP A 226 -11.84 13.90 18.10
CA TRP A 226 -11.57 12.47 18.22
C TRP A 226 -11.37 12.08 19.68
N GLU A 227 -12.19 11.13 20.13
CA GLU A 227 -12.11 10.54 21.45
C GLU A 227 -11.60 9.09 21.31
N ILE A 228 -10.49 8.76 21.98
CA ILE A 228 -9.80 7.47 21.87
C ILE A 228 -9.81 6.75 23.22
N ASP A 229 -10.39 5.56 23.26
CA ASP A 229 -10.33 4.67 24.41
C ASP A 229 -9.58 3.38 24.09
N GLY A 230 -9.16 2.67 25.14
CA GLY A 230 -8.27 1.53 25.05
C GLY A 230 -8.54 0.50 26.13
N VAL A 231 -8.45 -0.77 25.77
CA VAL A 231 -8.55 -1.90 26.69
C VAL A 231 -7.38 -2.86 26.54
N SER A 232 -7.06 -3.52 27.64
CA SER A 232 -6.14 -4.64 27.64
C SER A 232 -6.87 -5.91 27.16
N LEU A 233 -6.31 -6.55 26.14
CA LEU A 233 -6.72 -7.87 25.65
C LEU A 233 -6.00 -8.99 26.42
N ASN A 234 -4.84 -8.71 26.99
CA ASN A 234 -4.04 -9.68 27.74
C ASN A 234 -3.89 -9.26 29.21
N PRO A 235 -4.39 -10.05 30.18
CA PRO A 235 -4.38 -9.67 31.60
C PRO A 235 -2.98 -9.43 32.18
N ASN A 236 -1.93 -9.95 31.55
CA ASN A 236 -0.53 -9.71 31.96
C ASN A 236 -0.05 -8.30 31.62
N PHE A 237 -0.80 -7.56 30.80
CA PHE A 237 -0.48 -6.22 30.34
C PHE A 237 -1.65 -5.27 30.68
N PRO A 238 -1.93 -5.01 31.97
CA PRO A 238 -3.03 -4.13 32.34
C PRO A 238 -2.76 -2.70 31.89
N LEU A 239 -3.81 -1.99 31.46
CA LEU A 239 -3.75 -0.55 31.23
C LEU A 239 -3.96 0.20 32.54
N PRO A 240 -3.32 1.37 32.71
CA PRO A 240 -3.61 2.26 33.82
C PRO A 240 -5.09 2.66 33.83
N ARG A 241 -5.67 2.85 35.01
CA ARG A 241 -7.06 3.29 35.14
C ARG A 241 -7.18 4.73 34.64
N ARG A 242 -8.10 4.97 33.72
CA ARG A 242 -8.45 6.30 33.24
C ARG A 242 -9.89 6.63 33.64
N VAL A 243 -10.12 7.89 33.98
CA VAL A 243 -11.46 8.39 34.35
C VAL A 243 -12.28 8.68 33.10
N ARG A 244 -11.62 9.09 32.02
CA ARG A 244 -12.23 9.42 30.72
C ARG A 244 -11.35 8.90 29.57
N PRO A 245 -11.93 8.64 28.40
CA PRO A 245 -11.17 8.43 27.17
C PRO A 245 -10.27 9.63 26.84
N LEU A 246 -9.28 9.38 25.98
CA LEU A 246 -8.31 10.38 25.55
C LEU A 246 -8.93 11.28 24.48
N LEU A 247 -9.12 12.55 24.78
CA LEU A 247 -9.57 13.54 23.81
C LEU A 247 -8.36 14.10 23.06
N LEU A 248 -8.37 14.02 21.73
CA LEU A 248 -7.32 14.62 20.91
C LEU A 248 -7.64 16.11 20.68
N GLU A 249 -7.09 16.96 21.53
CA GLU A 249 -7.18 18.42 21.38
C GLU A 249 -6.37 18.91 20.18
N GLU A 250 -6.84 19.98 19.53
CA GLU A 250 -6.21 20.57 18.33
C GLU A 250 -5.96 19.59 17.18
N PHE A 251 -6.68 18.45 17.17
CA PHE A 251 -6.59 17.43 16.12
C PHE A 251 -7.84 17.47 15.22
N HIS A 252 -7.71 18.12 14.07
CA HIS A 252 -8.83 18.36 13.15
C HIS A 252 -9.00 17.26 12.10
N GLY A 253 -10.16 17.22 11.45
CA GLY A 253 -10.47 16.29 10.36
C GLY A 253 -11.30 15.08 10.77
N THR A 254 -12.11 14.58 9.84
CA THR A 254 -13.21 13.63 10.14
C THR A 254 -13.20 12.36 9.29
N ASP A 255 -12.55 12.38 8.12
CA ASP A 255 -12.58 11.28 7.16
C ASP A 255 -11.27 10.50 7.19
N ILE A 256 -11.34 9.30 7.78
CA ILE A 256 -10.21 8.38 7.89
C ILE A 256 -9.76 7.97 6.48
N GLY A 257 -8.45 8.08 6.22
CA GLY A 257 -7.85 7.79 4.92
C GLY A 257 -7.85 8.99 3.97
N SER A 258 -8.45 10.12 4.34
CA SER A 258 -8.45 11.34 3.51
C SER A 258 -7.95 12.55 4.27
N THR A 259 -8.52 12.81 5.44
CA THR A 259 -8.14 13.94 6.30
C THR A 259 -7.36 13.51 7.54
N VAL A 260 -7.63 12.30 8.03
CA VAL A 260 -6.96 11.73 9.20
C VAL A 260 -6.50 10.29 8.97
N ALA A 261 -5.44 9.87 9.62
CA ALA A 261 -4.96 8.48 9.58
C ALA A 261 -4.51 8.04 10.99
N PHE A 262 -4.84 6.79 11.35
CA PHE A 262 -4.50 6.18 12.63
C PHE A 262 -3.78 4.85 12.42
N GLU A 263 -2.69 4.62 13.14
CA GLU A 263 -1.94 3.36 13.08
C GLU A 263 -1.23 3.04 14.40
N ILE A 264 -1.04 1.75 14.69
CA ILE A 264 -0.19 1.30 15.81
C ILE A 264 1.09 0.70 15.26
N HIS A 265 2.23 1.22 15.70
CA HIS A 265 3.54 0.70 15.30
C HIS A 265 4.57 0.88 16.42
N ASN A 266 5.50 -0.07 16.57
CA ASN A 266 6.57 -0.04 17.58
C ASN A 266 6.10 0.33 19.01
N ASP A 267 4.97 -0.22 19.46
CA ASP A 267 4.37 0.09 20.77
C ASP A 267 3.90 1.54 20.98
N PHE A 268 3.74 2.31 19.89
CA PHE A 268 3.11 3.64 19.90
C PHE A 268 1.85 3.63 19.05
N PHE A 269 0.86 4.40 19.50
CA PHE A 269 -0.28 4.80 18.70
C PHE A 269 0.08 6.10 17.99
N TYR A 270 -0.19 6.18 16.68
CA TYR A 270 0.02 7.36 15.85
C TYR A 270 -1.30 7.86 15.29
N ALA A 271 -1.48 9.17 15.31
CA ALA A 271 -2.55 9.88 14.62
C ALA A 271 -1.95 11.02 13.79
N VAL A 272 -2.41 11.18 12.55
CA VAL A 272 -1.99 12.26 11.67
C VAL A 272 -3.22 12.90 11.04
N SER A 273 -3.24 14.22 11.02
CA SER A 273 -4.20 15.04 10.28
C SER A 273 -3.48 15.92 9.26
N ASN A 274 -4.15 16.17 8.13
CA ASN A 274 -3.73 17.16 7.14
C ASN A 274 -4.56 18.46 7.18
N GLN A 275 -5.36 18.64 8.23
CA GLN A 275 -6.14 19.85 8.49
C GLN A 275 -5.61 20.55 9.75
N GLY A 276 -5.43 21.87 9.66
CA GLY A 276 -4.85 22.69 10.74
C GLY A 276 -5.88 23.35 11.65
N THR A 277 -7.07 23.68 11.15
CA THR A 277 -8.12 24.41 11.88
C THR A 277 -9.52 23.99 11.39
N PHE A 278 -10.56 24.25 12.19
CA PHE A 278 -11.95 24.12 11.75
C PHE A 278 -12.43 25.30 10.90
N GLU A 279 -11.92 26.49 11.20
CA GLU A 279 -12.22 27.72 10.47
C GLU A 279 -11.25 27.89 9.32
N VAL A 280 -11.77 28.31 8.17
CA VAL A 280 -10.94 28.67 7.02
C VAL A 280 -10.40 30.06 7.29
N GLU A 281 -9.13 30.14 7.71
CA GLU A 281 -8.40 31.40 7.73
C GLU A 281 -8.36 31.94 6.29
N GLU A 282 -8.81 33.18 6.08
CA GLU A 282 -8.88 33.76 4.74
C GLU A 282 -7.49 33.93 4.12
N ILE A 283 -6.49 34.18 4.97
CA ILE A 283 -5.09 34.32 4.58
C ILE A 283 -4.24 33.39 5.46
N ASP A 284 -3.75 32.32 4.83
CA ASP A 284 -2.75 31.43 5.41
C ASP A 284 -1.74 31.07 4.33
N TYR A 285 -0.48 30.87 4.70
CA TYR A 285 0.61 30.66 3.74
C TYR A 285 1.03 29.20 3.66
N THR A 286 1.09 28.53 4.81
CA THR A 286 1.66 27.18 4.91
C THR A 286 0.66 26.23 5.56
N SER A 287 0.34 25.14 4.87
CA SER A 287 -0.37 24.03 5.51
C SER A 287 0.63 23.15 6.28
N PHE A 288 0.18 22.65 7.43
CA PHE A 288 0.92 21.69 8.25
C PHE A 288 0.19 20.35 8.34
N TYR A 289 0.94 19.30 8.64
CA TYR A 289 0.41 18.10 9.24
C TYR A 289 0.38 18.29 10.75
N HIS A 290 -0.70 17.86 11.37
CA HIS A 290 -0.79 17.75 12.82
C HIS A 290 -0.64 16.28 13.21
N THR A 291 0.36 15.97 14.02
CA THR A 291 0.76 14.61 14.34
C THR A 291 0.74 14.39 15.84
N ILE A 292 0.15 13.29 16.29
CA ILE A 292 0.06 12.90 17.68
C ILE A 292 0.60 11.49 17.83
N ARG A 293 1.33 11.23 18.92
CA ARG A 293 1.64 9.89 19.38
C ARG A 293 1.54 9.73 20.89
N PHE A 294 1.27 8.50 21.33
CA PHE A 294 1.38 8.11 22.73
C PHE A 294 1.71 6.62 22.86
N PRO A 295 2.38 6.18 23.93
CA PRO A 295 2.71 4.77 24.14
C PRO A 295 1.45 3.92 24.39
N ILE A 296 1.31 2.79 23.69
CA ILE A 296 0.10 1.94 23.80
C ILE A 296 -0.03 1.25 25.16
N SER A 297 1.02 1.20 25.96
CA SER A 297 0.99 0.67 27.32
C SER A 297 0.57 1.70 28.36
N ASP A 298 0.66 2.99 28.05
CA ASP A 298 0.42 4.10 28.99
C ASP A 298 -0.29 5.29 28.30
N PRO A 299 -1.57 5.14 27.93
CA PRO A 299 -2.29 6.12 27.11
C PRO A 299 -2.85 7.28 27.96
N GLN A 300 -1.97 7.99 28.66
CA GLN A 300 -2.31 9.16 29.46
C GLN A 300 -2.12 10.45 28.67
N ALA A 301 -2.90 11.49 28.99
CA ALA A 301 -2.83 12.78 28.32
C ALA A 301 -1.42 13.41 28.47
N GLU A 302 -0.77 13.21 29.62
CA GLU A 302 0.58 13.73 29.91
C GLU A 302 1.68 13.01 29.12
N LYS A 303 1.36 11.89 28.47
CA LYS A 303 2.28 11.11 27.63
C LYS A 303 2.01 11.29 26.14
N ILE A 304 1.05 12.16 25.79
CA ILE A 304 0.84 12.57 24.41
C ILE A 304 2.01 13.44 23.98
N GLU A 305 2.59 13.09 22.86
CA GLU A 305 3.55 13.91 22.15
C GLU A 305 2.90 14.36 20.85
N ALA A 306 2.83 15.67 20.63
CA ALA A 306 2.20 16.27 19.46
C ALA A 306 3.21 17.17 18.71
N ASN A 307 3.09 17.20 17.39
CA ASN A 307 3.75 18.18 16.52
C ASN A 307 2.72 18.68 15.51
N ASP A 308 2.30 19.92 15.69
CA ASP A 308 1.31 20.67 14.90
C ASP A 308 1.94 21.48 13.75
N ARG A 309 3.28 21.56 13.70
CA ARG A 309 4.05 22.37 12.74
C ARG A 309 4.90 21.53 11.79
N LEU A 310 4.51 20.28 11.55
CA LEU A 310 5.18 19.46 10.54
C LEU A 310 4.81 19.95 9.14
N TYR A 311 5.79 20.42 8.35
CA TYR A 311 5.55 20.96 7.01
C TYR A 311 4.73 20.01 6.12
N ARG A 312 3.67 20.53 5.50
CA ARG A 312 2.90 19.80 4.48
C ARG A 312 3.06 20.40 3.08
N ARG A 313 2.86 21.71 2.93
CA ARG A 313 2.93 22.43 1.64
C ARG A 313 2.81 23.95 1.81
N GLN A 314 3.22 24.70 0.80
CA GLN A 314 2.78 26.10 0.65
C GLN A 314 1.44 26.19 -0.09
N HIS A 315 0.62 27.17 0.29
CA HIS A 315 -0.62 27.50 -0.43
C HIS A 315 -0.33 28.02 -1.85
N GLN A 316 0.84 28.66 -2.04
CA GLN A 316 1.32 29.12 -3.36
C GLN A 316 1.47 27.98 -4.39
N GLU A 317 1.60 26.72 -3.96
CA GLU A 317 1.69 25.57 -4.88
C GLU A 317 0.39 25.33 -5.68
N GLY A 318 -0.72 25.96 -5.27
CA GLY A 318 -2.00 25.96 -6.00
C GLY A 318 -3.12 25.18 -5.30
N PRO A 319 -4.32 25.12 -5.89
CA PRO A 319 -5.43 24.38 -5.29
C PRO A 319 -5.22 22.85 -5.38
N ILE A 320 -5.89 22.13 -4.49
CA ILE A 320 -5.95 20.66 -4.47
C ILE A 320 -7.38 20.19 -4.76
N HIS A 321 -7.50 19.02 -5.38
CA HIS A 321 -8.79 18.37 -5.58
C HIS A 321 -9.02 17.34 -4.47
N ASP A 322 -9.73 17.73 -3.41
CA ASP A 322 -9.87 16.94 -2.17
C ASP A 322 -10.40 15.52 -2.37
N SER A 323 -11.29 15.29 -3.34
CA SER A 323 -11.78 13.93 -3.64
C SER A 323 -10.70 12.95 -4.15
N TRP A 324 -9.50 13.46 -4.46
CA TRP A 324 -8.32 12.68 -4.83
C TRP A 324 -7.30 12.51 -3.72
N THR A 325 -7.53 13.13 -2.57
CA THR A 325 -6.67 12.99 -1.41
C THR A 325 -6.77 11.58 -0.84
N ASP A 326 -5.62 11.00 -0.51
CA ASP A 326 -5.47 9.73 0.19
C ASP A 326 -4.34 9.91 1.19
N LEU A 327 -4.59 9.65 2.47
CA LEU A 327 -3.67 9.87 3.58
C LEU A 327 -3.49 8.57 4.35
N THR A 328 -2.27 8.06 4.37
CA THR A 328 -1.93 6.80 5.05
C THR A 328 -0.64 6.93 5.86
N LEU A 329 -0.53 6.09 6.89
CA LEU A 329 0.73 5.86 7.61
C LEU A 329 1.32 4.54 7.11
N GLN A 330 2.56 4.57 6.65
CA GLN A 330 3.26 3.39 6.12
C GLN A 330 4.59 3.18 6.81
N LEU A 331 5.12 1.96 6.74
CA LEU A 331 6.39 1.58 7.34
C LEU A 331 7.52 1.67 6.31
N ASP A 332 8.64 2.30 6.70
CA ASP A 332 9.91 2.14 5.98
C ASP A 332 10.56 0.80 6.37
N GLU A 333 10.58 -0.16 5.45
CA GLU A 333 11.15 -1.50 5.67
C GLU A 333 12.67 -1.52 5.94
N ARG A 334 13.36 -0.39 5.69
CA ARG A 334 14.80 -0.24 5.94
C ARG A 334 15.07 0.34 7.33
N THR A 335 14.30 1.34 7.77
CA THR A 335 14.56 2.05 9.04
C THR A 335 13.60 1.68 10.17
N ASN A 336 12.50 0.98 9.87
CA ASN A 336 11.39 0.73 10.78
C ASN A 336 10.65 1.99 11.25
N GLU A 337 10.83 3.11 10.56
CA GLU A 337 10.19 4.38 10.87
C GLU A 337 8.84 4.46 10.16
N THR A 338 7.87 5.09 10.83
CA THR A 338 6.57 5.40 10.23
C THR A 338 6.70 6.67 9.38
N VAL A 339 6.19 6.62 8.16
CA VAL A 339 6.12 7.75 7.23
C VAL A 339 4.67 8.10 6.89
N ILE A 340 4.41 9.39 6.69
CA ILE A 340 3.14 9.89 6.15
C ILE A 340 3.23 9.77 4.64
N VAL A 341 2.23 9.13 4.03
CA VAL A 341 2.07 9.08 2.57
C VAL A 341 0.77 9.78 2.23
N GLU A 342 0.87 10.89 1.50
CA GLU A 342 -0.28 11.66 1.02
C GLU A 342 -0.30 11.71 -0.51
N SER A 343 -1.36 11.21 -1.13
CA SER A 343 -1.65 11.45 -2.54
C SER A 343 -2.42 12.76 -2.67
N ARG A 344 -2.00 13.64 -3.58
CA ARG A 344 -2.73 14.87 -3.92
C ARG A 344 -2.92 14.95 -5.42
N ARG A 345 -4.03 15.54 -5.84
CA ARG A 345 -4.21 15.90 -7.25
C ARG A 345 -4.32 17.41 -7.34
N GLU A 346 -3.36 18.02 -8.02
CA GLU A 346 -3.08 19.45 -7.92
C GLU A 346 -2.99 20.12 -9.29
N TRP A 347 -3.22 21.42 -9.30
CA TRP A 347 -2.94 22.30 -10.45
C TRP A 347 -1.60 22.95 -10.22
N ALA A 348 -0.53 22.21 -10.57
CA ALA A 348 0.84 22.63 -10.32
C ALA A 348 1.08 24.05 -10.86
N GLN A 349 1.58 24.94 -10.00
CA GLN A 349 1.91 26.34 -10.33
C GLN A 349 0.74 27.11 -10.96
N ALA A 350 -0.50 26.81 -10.55
CA ALA A 350 -1.72 27.37 -11.15
C ALA A 350 -1.85 27.12 -12.67
N SER A 351 -1.24 26.06 -13.18
CA SER A 351 -1.41 25.65 -14.57
C SER A 351 -2.80 25.05 -14.82
N SER A 352 -3.23 25.00 -16.08
CA SER A 352 -4.46 24.31 -16.47
C SER A 352 -4.34 22.79 -16.46
N ARG A 353 -3.14 22.25 -16.20
CA ARG A 353 -2.86 20.82 -16.16
C ARG A 353 -2.97 20.33 -14.72
N GLN A 354 -3.76 19.27 -14.56
CA GLN A 354 -3.94 18.62 -13.28
C GLN A 354 -3.20 17.29 -13.26
N SER A 355 -2.37 17.06 -12.26
CA SER A 355 -1.61 15.81 -12.08
C SER A 355 -1.71 15.31 -10.65
N ARG A 356 -1.64 13.98 -10.47
CA ARG A 356 -1.52 13.39 -9.15
C ARG A 356 -0.05 13.26 -8.75
N THR A 357 0.27 13.61 -7.51
CA THR A 357 1.61 13.50 -6.92
C THR A 357 1.48 12.80 -5.57
N PHE A 358 2.40 11.89 -5.26
CA PHE A 358 2.47 11.19 -3.99
C PHE A 358 3.61 11.77 -3.16
N TYR A 359 3.27 12.32 -2.00
CA TYR A 359 4.18 12.95 -1.06
C TYR A 359 4.50 11.99 0.07
N VAL A 360 5.77 11.93 0.46
CA VAL A 360 6.26 11.14 1.58
C VAL A 360 6.94 12.07 2.57
N THR A 361 6.39 12.15 3.78
CA THR A 361 6.96 12.94 4.87
C THR A 361 7.35 12.02 6.02
N LYS A 362 8.59 12.13 6.49
CA LYS A 362 9.05 11.40 7.67
C LYS A 362 8.45 12.01 8.93
N LEU A 363 7.96 11.17 9.84
CA LEU A 363 7.44 11.63 11.13
C LEU A 363 8.60 12.05 12.04
N LYS A 364 8.62 13.33 12.42
CA LYS A 364 9.59 13.91 13.35
C LYS A 364 8.84 14.50 14.55
N LEU A 365 8.69 13.71 15.60
CA LEU A 365 8.02 14.13 16.83
C LEU A 365 8.99 14.67 17.90
N ASN A 366 10.30 14.45 17.76
CA ASN A 366 11.29 14.72 18.82
C ASN A 366 12.41 15.70 18.49
N GLU A 367 12.49 16.26 17.29
CA GLU A 367 13.64 17.12 16.93
C GLU A 367 13.48 18.59 17.39
N GLN A 368 12.38 18.97 18.06
CA GLN A 368 12.12 20.36 18.45
C GLN A 368 12.20 20.66 19.96
N ASN A 369 12.24 19.66 20.84
CA ASN A 369 12.32 19.93 22.29
C ASN A 369 13.74 20.30 22.78
N ASP A 370 14.77 20.11 21.96
CA ASP A 370 16.15 20.52 22.29
C ASP A 370 16.54 21.89 21.69
N SER A 371 15.66 22.55 20.93
CA SER A 371 15.94 23.87 20.31
C SER A 371 14.89 24.96 20.58
N LEU A 372 13.78 24.65 21.24
CA LEU A 372 12.70 25.60 21.54
C LEU A 372 12.22 25.48 22.99
N ASN A 373 13.16 25.32 23.92
CA ASN A 373 12.92 25.44 25.36
C ASN A 373 12.87 26.93 25.79
N ASP A 374 12.27 27.78 24.96
CA ASP A 374 11.86 29.12 25.36
C ASP A 374 10.39 29.04 25.78
N ASN A 375 10.20 29.10 27.09
CA ASN A 375 8.90 29.29 27.71
C ASN A 375 8.22 30.51 27.06
N PRO A 376 6.98 30.42 26.57
CA PRO A 376 6.29 31.54 25.92
C PRO A 376 5.70 32.55 26.93
N MET A 377 6.43 32.84 28.01
CA MET A 377 5.96 33.77 29.05
C MET A 377 7.00 34.78 29.55
N ASP A 378 8.25 34.79 29.06
CA ASP A 378 9.25 35.80 29.46
C ASP A 378 10.37 35.98 28.40
N ASP A 379 10.02 36.17 27.12
CA ASP A 379 11.00 36.72 26.17
C ASP A 379 10.39 37.78 25.25
N ASP A 380 10.81 39.01 25.50
CA ASP A 380 10.57 40.24 24.75
C ASP A 380 11.47 40.25 23.49
N SER A 381 11.42 39.16 22.71
CA SER A 381 12.21 39.00 21.49
C SER A 381 11.32 38.86 20.24
N ASP A 382 11.48 39.88 19.41
CA ASP A 382 10.71 40.30 18.24
C ASP A 382 10.91 39.40 17.00
N SER A 383 10.76 38.08 17.15
CA SER A 383 11.10 37.12 16.08
C SER A 383 9.97 36.13 15.76
N ALA A 384 8.76 36.64 15.54
CA ALA A 384 7.81 35.91 14.70
C ALA A 384 8.45 35.67 13.31
N PRO A 385 8.28 34.50 12.67
CA PRO A 385 8.80 34.29 11.33
C PRO A 385 8.31 35.42 10.43
N GLN A 386 9.23 36.18 9.82
CA GLN A 386 8.85 37.23 8.88
C GLN A 386 7.99 36.60 7.79
N LEU A 387 6.73 37.02 7.73
CA LEU A 387 5.81 36.66 6.67
C LEU A 387 6.44 37.05 5.31
N PRO A 388 6.09 36.36 4.22
CA PRO A 388 6.54 36.74 2.89
C PRO A 388 6.20 38.21 2.61
N ASP A 389 7.10 38.97 2.00
CA ASP A 389 6.84 40.35 1.58
C ASP A 389 5.93 40.34 0.34
N ASP A 390 4.62 40.25 0.55
CA ASP A 390 3.61 40.21 -0.50
C ASP A 390 2.38 41.10 -0.21
N ILE A 391 1.48 41.21 -1.20
CA ILE A 391 0.28 42.06 -1.10
C ILE A 391 -0.68 41.53 -0.02
N LEU A 392 -0.70 40.23 0.25
CA LEU A 392 -1.62 39.64 1.22
C LEU A 392 -1.25 40.06 2.64
N THR A 393 0.03 40.27 2.94
CA THR A 393 0.45 40.82 4.24
C THR A 393 -0.15 42.19 4.55
N THR A 394 -0.46 43.00 3.53
CA THR A 394 -1.09 44.32 3.70
C THR A 394 -2.57 44.25 4.07
N LEU A 395 -3.19 43.08 3.90
CA LEU A 395 -4.59 42.82 4.24
C LEU A 395 -4.77 42.26 5.65
N LEU A 396 -3.66 41.90 6.31
CA LEU A 396 -3.68 41.30 7.63
C LEU A 396 -4.01 42.31 8.71
N ASP A 397 -4.90 41.94 9.60
CA ASP A 397 -5.16 42.65 10.84
C ASP A 397 -4.68 41.86 12.08
N SER A 398 -4.92 42.40 13.27
CA SER A 398 -4.49 41.77 14.53
C SER A 398 -5.26 40.51 14.90
N THR A 399 -6.31 40.16 14.15
CA THR A 399 -7.17 39.00 14.40
C THR A 399 -6.82 37.80 13.53
N ASP A 400 -6.13 38.01 12.39
CA ASP A 400 -5.68 36.96 11.50
C ASP A 400 -4.58 36.09 12.13
N LYS A 401 -4.72 34.77 12.00
CA LYS A 401 -3.72 33.80 12.48
C LYS A 401 -2.96 33.18 11.31
N CYS A 402 -2.26 34.01 10.57
CA CYS A 402 -1.40 33.54 9.47
C CYS A 402 -0.32 32.60 9.97
N HIS A 403 -0.27 31.39 9.41
CA HIS A 403 0.83 30.49 9.66
C HIS A 403 1.80 30.51 8.48
N TYR A 404 3.08 30.68 8.80
CA TYR A 404 4.14 30.65 7.80
C TYR A 404 5.33 29.86 8.32
N MET A 405 5.84 29.00 7.45
CA MET A 405 7.14 28.36 7.62
C MET A 405 7.83 28.31 6.27
N LEU A 406 9.12 28.65 6.27
CA LEU A 406 9.94 28.51 5.07
C LEU A 406 9.91 27.06 4.58
N THR A 407 9.73 26.87 3.27
CA THR A 407 9.72 25.54 2.65
C THR A 407 11.00 24.80 3.03
N PRO A 408 10.91 23.68 3.77
CA PRO A 408 12.07 22.90 4.13
C PRO A 408 12.76 22.35 2.88
N PRO A 409 14.07 22.08 2.96
CA PRO A 409 14.80 21.49 1.86
C PRO A 409 14.14 20.18 1.40
N GLN A 410 13.71 20.13 0.14
CA GLN A 410 13.00 18.98 -0.40
C GLN A 410 13.98 17.93 -0.90
N HIS A 411 13.62 16.66 -0.72
CA HIS A 411 14.37 15.53 -1.27
C HIS A 411 13.61 14.92 -2.44
N SER A 412 14.32 14.52 -3.48
CA SER A 412 13.71 13.88 -4.66
C SER A 412 12.95 12.59 -4.29
N SER A 413 13.33 11.91 -3.20
CA SER A 413 12.62 10.76 -2.63
C SER A 413 11.27 11.10 -2.00
N SER A 414 11.01 12.34 -1.59
CA SER A 414 9.77 12.75 -0.92
C SER A 414 8.59 12.95 -1.87
N GLN A 415 8.80 12.98 -3.20
CA GLN A 415 7.73 13.26 -4.16
C GLN A 415 7.76 12.33 -5.36
N HIS A 416 6.64 11.68 -5.68
CA HIS A 416 6.49 10.85 -6.87
C HIS A 416 5.32 11.35 -7.72
N ALA A 417 5.61 11.97 -8.86
CA ALA A 417 4.58 12.39 -9.81
C ALA A 417 3.99 11.17 -10.56
N GLU A 418 2.68 11.18 -10.82
CA GLU A 418 2.01 10.13 -11.59
C GLU A 418 2.59 9.97 -13.00
N PHE A 419 3.03 11.08 -13.59
CA PHE A 419 3.63 11.13 -14.91
C PHE A 419 4.97 11.88 -14.85
N PRO A 420 5.98 11.43 -15.62
CA PRO A 420 7.18 12.24 -15.78
C PRO A 420 6.84 13.53 -16.56
N PRO A 421 7.58 14.63 -16.33
CA PRO A 421 7.38 15.89 -17.06
C PRO A 421 7.47 15.74 -18.59
N SER A 422 8.20 14.73 -19.06
CA SER A 422 8.43 14.44 -20.48
C SER A 422 7.35 13.59 -21.15
N ASP A 423 6.29 13.15 -20.45
CA ASP A 423 5.21 12.37 -21.06
C ASP A 423 4.29 13.28 -21.91
N PRO A 424 4.28 13.13 -23.25
CA PRO A 424 3.51 14.02 -24.12
C PRO A 424 2.00 13.74 -24.08
N THR A 425 1.57 12.54 -23.68
CA THR A 425 0.15 12.13 -23.71
C THR A 425 -0.19 11.21 -22.53
N PRO A 426 -0.24 11.76 -21.30
CA PRO A 426 -0.51 10.97 -20.11
C PRO A 426 -1.90 10.35 -20.15
N ARG A 427 -1.98 9.01 -20.06
CA ARG A 427 -3.26 8.31 -19.91
C ARG A 427 -3.69 8.33 -18.44
N SER A 428 -4.47 9.33 -18.06
CA SER A 428 -5.14 9.42 -16.76
C SER A 428 -6.58 8.91 -16.84
N PHE A 429 -7.14 8.55 -15.68
CA PHE A 429 -8.55 8.19 -15.54
C PHE A 429 -9.24 9.23 -14.64
N ILE A 430 -10.50 9.51 -14.94
CA ILE A 430 -11.35 10.35 -14.10
C ILE A 430 -11.75 9.59 -12.83
N LEU A 431 -12.12 10.31 -11.78
CA LEU A 431 -12.42 9.73 -10.48
C LEU A 431 -13.51 8.65 -10.57
N ALA A 432 -14.57 8.91 -11.35
CA ALA A 432 -15.67 7.98 -11.55
C ALA A 432 -15.24 6.63 -12.16
N ARG A 433 -14.12 6.58 -12.89
CA ARG A 433 -13.55 5.38 -13.50
C ARG A 433 -12.45 4.74 -12.66
N THR A 434 -11.92 5.44 -11.66
CA THR A 434 -10.90 4.94 -10.74
C THR A 434 -11.57 4.44 -9.46
N LYS A 435 -11.71 3.13 -9.32
CA LYS A 435 -12.53 2.49 -8.27
C LYS A 435 -11.77 2.19 -6.99
N PHE A 436 -10.45 2.09 -7.06
CA PHE A 436 -9.57 1.94 -5.92
C PHE A 436 -8.23 2.60 -6.26
N ARG A 437 -7.56 3.15 -5.25
CA ARG A 437 -6.29 3.87 -5.35
C ARG A 437 -5.46 3.47 -4.15
N ALA A 438 -4.18 3.25 -4.37
CA ALA A 438 -3.21 3.06 -3.30
C ALA A 438 -1.81 3.43 -3.79
N TYR A 439 -0.93 3.72 -2.83
CA TYR A 439 0.49 3.91 -3.07
C TYR A 439 1.28 2.96 -2.19
N SER A 440 2.20 2.18 -2.78
CA SER A 440 3.16 1.36 -2.04
C SER A 440 4.47 2.15 -1.93
N TYR A 441 4.78 2.62 -0.71
CA TYR A 441 6.01 3.35 -0.43
C TYR A 441 7.25 2.51 -0.72
N ASN A 442 7.30 1.28 -0.19
CA ASN A 442 8.47 0.39 -0.31
C ASN A 442 8.72 -0.11 -1.74
N SER A 443 7.71 -0.09 -2.61
CA SER A 443 7.85 -0.41 -4.04
C SER A 443 7.91 0.84 -4.94
N THR A 444 7.88 2.05 -4.37
CA THR A 444 7.84 3.34 -5.08
C THR A 444 6.86 3.35 -6.25
N SER A 445 5.66 2.83 -6.01
CA SER A 445 4.67 2.52 -7.06
C SER A 445 3.26 2.86 -6.63
N PHE A 446 2.49 3.48 -7.52
CA PHE A 446 1.05 3.65 -7.35
C PHE A 446 0.28 2.52 -8.03
N LEU A 447 -0.88 2.18 -7.48
CA LEU A 447 -1.79 1.19 -8.04
C LEU A 447 -3.21 1.75 -8.04
N ASP A 448 -3.85 1.71 -9.21
CA ASP A 448 -5.27 2.00 -9.35
C ASP A 448 -6.03 0.79 -9.90
N ILE A 449 -7.25 0.54 -9.40
CA ILE A 449 -8.23 -0.29 -10.10
C ILE A 449 -9.09 0.64 -10.95
N VAL A 450 -9.08 0.45 -12.28
CA VAL A 450 -9.78 1.32 -13.23
C VAL A 450 -10.75 0.56 -14.12
N GLU A 451 -11.86 1.22 -14.47
CA GLU A 451 -12.77 0.79 -15.52
C GLU A 451 -12.23 1.24 -16.89
N ASP A 452 -11.80 0.28 -17.72
CA ASP A 452 -11.24 0.54 -19.04
C ASP A 452 -12.21 0.14 -20.16
N ASP A 453 -12.93 1.13 -20.70
CA ASP A 453 -13.86 0.95 -21.82
C ASP A 453 -13.16 0.45 -23.10
N ARG A 454 -11.87 0.76 -23.28
CA ARG A 454 -11.08 0.37 -24.47
C ARG A 454 -10.60 -1.08 -24.41
N CYS A 455 -10.62 -1.69 -23.23
CA CYS A 455 -10.08 -3.03 -23.00
C CYS A 455 -10.97 -4.14 -23.60
N CYS A 456 -12.28 -3.92 -23.55
CA CYS A 456 -13.30 -4.90 -23.92
C CYS A 456 -14.14 -4.35 -25.09
N PRO A 457 -13.60 -4.35 -26.32
CA PRO A 457 -14.16 -3.70 -27.50
C PRO A 457 -15.36 -4.42 -28.12
N ASP A 458 -15.88 -5.50 -27.51
CA ASP A 458 -17.23 -5.97 -27.81
C ASP A 458 -18.27 -4.85 -27.59
N ASN A 459 -17.87 -3.75 -26.93
CA ASN A 459 -18.47 -2.42 -26.90
C ASN A 459 -18.54 -1.76 -28.29
N ASN A 460 -19.01 -2.47 -29.30
CA ASN A 460 -19.38 -1.88 -30.58
C ASN A 460 -20.73 -1.15 -30.44
N ASN A 461 -20.85 -0.25 -29.46
CA ASN A 461 -21.95 0.68 -29.19
C ASN A 461 -23.40 0.15 -29.33
N THR A 462 -23.59 -1.17 -29.32
CA THR A 462 -24.85 -1.85 -29.66
C THR A 462 -25.51 -2.45 -28.42
N ASP A 463 -24.75 -2.63 -27.33
CA ASP A 463 -25.28 -3.09 -26.06
C ASP A 463 -24.88 -2.13 -24.92
N PRO A 464 -25.74 -1.16 -24.56
CA PRO A 464 -25.52 -0.26 -23.43
C PRO A 464 -25.53 -0.99 -22.08
N PHE A 465 -25.83 -2.29 -22.05
CA PHE A 465 -25.86 -3.12 -20.85
C PHE A 465 -24.54 -3.90 -20.59
N LYS A 466 -23.50 -3.73 -21.41
CA LYS A 466 -22.20 -4.39 -21.20
C LYS A 466 -21.22 -3.51 -20.41
N GLN A 467 -20.88 -3.94 -19.20
CA GLN A 467 -20.02 -3.18 -18.28
C GLN A 467 -18.54 -3.16 -18.73
N PRO A 468 -17.80 -2.08 -18.43
CA PRO A 468 -16.36 -2.01 -18.71
C PRO A 468 -15.56 -3.01 -17.89
N CYS A 469 -14.38 -3.35 -18.41
CA CYS A 469 -13.47 -4.28 -17.77
C CYS A 469 -12.62 -3.58 -16.71
N LEU A 470 -12.53 -4.20 -15.53
CA LEU A 470 -11.62 -3.75 -14.48
C LEU A 470 -10.19 -4.14 -14.84
N ARG A 471 -9.26 -3.20 -14.67
CA ARG A 471 -7.82 -3.40 -14.86
C ARG A 471 -7.05 -2.73 -13.74
N LEU A 472 -5.89 -3.27 -13.45
CA LEU A 472 -4.87 -2.62 -12.65
C LEU A 472 -4.09 -1.65 -13.54
N ARG A 473 -3.91 -0.43 -13.05
CA ARG A 473 -3.04 0.59 -13.63
C ARG A 473 -1.95 0.89 -12.63
N ILE A 474 -0.69 0.67 -13.01
CA ILE A 474 0.45 0.82 -12.12
C ILE A 474 1.53 1.66 -12.79
N GLY A 475 2.02 2.66 -12.06
CA GLY A 475 3.22 3.41 -12.42
C GLY A 475 4.22 3.37 -11.28
N SER A 476 5.50 3.36 -11.63
CA SER A 476 6.59 3.25 -10.67
C SER A 476 7.74 4.16 -11.09
N ARG A 477 8.55 4.55 -10.11
CA ARG A 477 9.85 5.15 -10.35
C ARG A 477 10.93 4.33 -9.67
N ARG A 478 12.14 4.40 -10.18
CA ARG A 478 13.32 3.77 -9.57
C ARG A 478 14.45 4.78 -9.51
N GLU A 479 15.22 4.72 -8.44
CA GLU A 479 16.45 5.48 -8.35
C GLU A 479 17.37 5.13 -9.53
N TYR A 480 17.99 6.15 -10.10
CA TYR A 480 18.92 6.07 -11.19
C TYR A 480 20.22 6.68 -10.72
N VAL A 481 21.24 5.85 -10.52
CA VAL A 481 22.60 6.32 -10.28
C VAL A 481 23.17 6.83 -11.60
N PRO A 482 23.42 8.14 -11.77
CA PRO A 482 24.06 8.64 -12.97
C PRO A 482 25.46 8.07 -13.08
N GLN A 483 25.87 7.72 -14.30
CA GLN A 483 27.18 7.19 -14.65
C GLN A 483 28.29 8.28 -14.58
N SER A 484 28.26 9.14 -13.55
CA SER A 484 29.18 10.28 -13.39
C SER A 484 30.31 10.03 -12.38
N TYR A 485 30.61 8.77 -12.06
CA TYR A 485 31.88 8.41 -11.42
C TYR A 485 32.98 8.16 -12.48
N SER A 486 33.23 9.17 -13.31
CA SER A 486 34.42 9.21 -14.19
C SER A 486 35.09 10.59 -14.18
N SER A 487 35.12 11.23 -13.02
CA SER A 487 35.89 12.47 -12.81
C SER A 487 36.70 12.40 -11.52
N LEU A 488 37.45 11.31 -11.32
CA LEU A 488 38.46 11.19 -10.25
C LEU A 488 39.72 10.47 -10.77
N THR A 489 40.25 10.96 -11.89
CA THR A 489 41.66 10.87 -12.33
C THR A 489 41.73 11.90 -13.47
N THR A 490 42.46 13.02 -13.39
CA THR A 490 43.92 13.06 -13.43
C THR A 490 44.36 14.47 -13.07
N THR A 491 45.23 14.59 -12.09
CA THR A 491 46.05 15.78 -11.87
C THR A 491 46.97 15.99 -13.08
N GLY A 492 46.88 17.17 -13.69
CA GLY A 492 47.97 17.81 -14.45
C GLY A 492 48.16 17.36 -15.91
N SER A 493 47.70 18.19 -16.85
CA SER A 493 48.57 18.84 -17.85
C SER A 493 47.71 19.57 -18.88
N GLU A 494 47.86 20.88 -18.95
CA GLU A 494 47.50 21.69 -20.12
C GLU A 494 48.37 21.25 -21.31
N MET A 495 47.75 20.99 -22.47
CA MET A 495 48.19 21.48 -23.77
C MET A 495 47.26 21.01 -24.90
N ASP A 496 46.83 22.00 -25.67
CA ASP A 496 46.42 22.01 -27.08
C ASP A 496 46.54 20.69 -27.87
N SER A 497 45.49 20.32 -28.60
CA SER A 497 45.39 20.56 -30.05
C SER A 497 44.32 19.69 -30.73
N ALA A 498 43.88 20.19 -31.89
CA ALA A 498 42.68 19.82 -32.61
C ALA A 498 42.72 18.47 -33.38
N SER A 499 41.51 18.05 -33.77
CA SER A 499 41.14 17.23 -34.94
C SER A 499 41.08 15.70 -34.75
N MET A 500 39.88 15.11 -34.85
CA MET A 500 39.25 14.80 -36.14
C MET A 500 37.80 14.38 -35.94
N ASP A 501 36.93 15.12 -36.62
CA ASP A 501 35.50 14.99 -36.64
C ASP A 501 35.09 14.16 -37.87
N LYS A 502 34.41 13.01 -37.67
CA LYS A 502 33.59 12.35 -38.69
C LYS A 502 32.49 11.50 -38.02
N GLY A 503 31.25 11.99 -38.04
CA GLY A 503 30.08 11.12 -38.20
C GLY A 503 28.84 11.41 -37.35
N LYS A 504 28.14 12.51 -37.66
CA LYS A 504 26.68 12.72 -37.55
C LYS A 504 25.88 11.82 -36.58
N GLN A 505 25.54 12.36 -35.42
CA GLN A 505 24.15 12.44 -34.95
C GLN A 505 23.94 13.78 -34.24
N ARG A 506 22.87 14.48 -34.63
CA ARG A 506 22.45 15.75 -34.04
C ARG A 506 22.18 15.54 -32.56
N ALA A 507 23.01 16.13 -31.72
CA ALA A 507 22.65 16.48 -30.36
C ALA A 507 21.70 17.68 -30.44
N ASP A 508 20.39 17.42 -30.59
CA ASP A 508 19.38 18.38 -30.16
C ASP A 508 19.40 18.38 -28.62
N ILE A 509 20.40 19.04 -28.05
CA ILE A 509 20.43 19.44 -26.65
C ILE A 509 19.72 20.80 -26.59
N GLN A 510 18.40 20.74 -26.59
CA GLN A 510 17.54 21.78 -26.00
C GLN A 510 16.49 21.11 -25.11
N ASP A 511 16.91 20.13 -24.31
CA ASP A 511 16.24 19.80 -23.06
C ASP A 511 17.09 20.43 -21.96
N ALA A 512 16.85 21.72 -21.66
CA ALA A 512 17.15 22.21 -20.33
C ALA A 512 16.24 21.40 -19.40
N PRO A 513 16.78 20.54 -18.51
CA PRO A 513 15.93 19.89 -17.52
C PRO A 513 15.34 21.01 -16.68
N PHE A 514 14.05 20.94 -16.35
CA PHE A 514 13.57 21.61 -15.16
C PHE A 514 14.48 21.14 -14.02
N GLU A 515 15.41 22.00 -13.57
CA GLU A 515 16.17 21.78 -12.35
C GLU A 515 15.14 21.86 -11.23
N SER A 516 14.68 20.69 -10.79
CA SER A 516 14.00 20.59 -9.51
C SER A 516 15.05 20.90 -8.43
N ASP A 517 14.78 21.91 -7.60
CA ASP A 517 15.62 22.36 -6.48
C ASP A 517 15.67 21.35 -5.31
N PHE A 518 15.79 20.06 -5.62
CA PHE A 518 16.00 19.04 -4.60
C PHE A 518 17.44 19.12 -4.07
N VAL A 519 17.58 18.96 -2.76
CA VAL A 519 18.88 18.97 -2.09
C VAL A 519 19.77 17.83 -2.58
N ASP A 520 19.16 16.68 -2.82
CA ASP A 520 19.85 15.51 -3.30
C ASP A 520 19.90 15.47 -4.83
N LYS A 521 21.06 15.10 -5.35
CA LYS A 521 21.29 14.93 -6.79
C LYS A 521 20.78 13.58 -7.31
N THR A 522 20.01 12.87 -6.50
CA THR A 522 19.41 11.58 -6.84
C THR A 522 18.43 11.78 -7.98
N ARG A 523 18.58 10.98 -9.04
CA ARG A 523 17.67 11.03 -10.18
C ARG A 523 16.76 9.82 -10.12
N TYR A 524 15.52 10.00 -10.57
CA TYR A 524 14.57 8.91 -10.71
C TYR A 524 14.26 8.65 -12.18
N LYS A 525 14.32 7.38 -12.56
CA LYS A 525 13.79 6.92 -13.83
C LYS A 525 12.35 6.45 -13.64
N TYR A 526 11.43 7.06 -14.38
CA TYR A 526 10.03 6.68 -14.39
C TYR A 526 9.81 5.50 -15.33
N ALA A 527 9.22 4.43 -14.83
CA ALA A 527 8.75 3.35 -15.68
C ALA A 527 7.46 3.79 -16.38
N PRO A 528 7.24 3.37 -17.64
CA PRO A 528 5.95 3.61 -18.30
C PRO A 528 4.80 3.06 -17.47
N VAL A 529 3.71 3.81 -17.37
CA VAL A 529 2.49 3.33 -16.69
C VAL A 529 1.94 2.11 -17.44
N ARG A 530 1.79 0.99 -16.73
CA ARG A 530 1.35 -0.28 -17.28
C ARG A 530 -0.08 -0.59 -16.88
N MET A 531 -0.76 -1.33 -17.75
CA MET A 531 -2.14 -1.77 -17.56
C MET A 531 -2.19 -3.30 -17.59
N TRP A 532 -2.61 -3.91 -16.48
CA TRP A 532 -2.72 -5.36 -16.35
C TRP A 532 -4.15 -5.76 -15.96
N PRO A 533 -4.71 -6.85 -16.50
CA PRO A 533 -4.15 -7.72 -17.55
C PRO A 533 -4.18 -7.01 -18.90
N PRO A 534 -3.53 -7.56 -19.94
CA PRO A 534 -3.68 -7.09 -21.32
C PRO A 534 -5.16 -7.07 -21.78
N PRO A 535 -5.49 -6.37 -22.89
CA PRO A 535 -6.85 -6.37 -23.43
C PRO A 535 -7.42 -7.77 -23.63
N LYS A 536 -8.73 -7.96 -23.40
CA LYS A 536 -9.40 -9.28 -23.42
C LYS A 536 -9.20 -10.06 -24.72
N ARG A 537 -9.03 -9.35 -25.84
CA ARG A 537 -8.79 -9.91 -27.17
C ARG A 537 -7.36 -10.40 -27.42
N CYS A 538 -6.42 -10.11 -26.52
CA CYS A 538 -5.00 -10.40 -26.72
C CYS A 538 -4.72 -11.90 -26.75
N CYS A 539 -5.27 -12.66 -25.81
CA CYS A 539 -5.07 -14.11 -25.69
C CYS A 539 -6.14 -14.77 -24.78
N PRO A 540 -6.28 -16.11 -24.80
CA PRO A 540 -7.22 -16.83 -23.92
C PRO A 540 -7.00 -16.55 -22.43
N CYS A 541 -5.76 -16.39 -22.01
CA CYS A 541 -5.39 -16.13 -20.62
C CYS A 541 -5.82 -14.75 -20.16
N ALA A 542 -5.67 -13.74 -21.01
CA ALA A 542 -6.23 -12.41 -20.75
C ALA A 542 -7.75 -12.50 -20.60
N ARG A 543 -8.44 -13.30 -21.42
CA ARG A 543 -9.89 -13.52 -21.29
C ARG A 543 -10.28 -14.14 -19.96
N ARG A 544 -9.56 -15.18 -19.50
CA ARG A 544 -9.75 -15.81 -18.17
C ARG A 544 -9.51 -14.80 -17.05
N LEU A 545 -8.41 -14.05 -17.12
CA LEU A 545 -8.07 -13.00 -16.15
C LEU A 545 -9.15 -11.92 -16.04
N HIS A 546 -9.73 -11.47 -17.15
CA HIS A 546 -10.86 -10.55 -17.11
C HIS A 546 -12.10 -11.15 -16.43
N GLY A 547 -12.33 -12.45 -16.59
CA GLY A 547 -13.40 -13.16 -15.87
C GLY A 547 -13.17 -13.21 -14.35
N ILE A 548 -11.91 -13.35 -13.92
CA ILE A 548 -11.53 -13.35 -12.50
C ILE A 548 -11.59 -11.94 -11.90
N LEU A 549 -11.06 -10.94 -12.61
CA LEU A 549 -10.96 -9.57 -12.09
C LEU A 549 -12.27 -8.78 -12.17
N SER A 550 -13.15 -9.16 -13.10
CA SER A 550 -14.50 -8.61 -13.26
C SER A 550 -15.55 -9.72 -13.14
N PRO A 551 -15.68 -10.36 -11.96
CA PRO A 551 -16.55 -11.51 -11.78
C PRO A 551 -18.02 -11.13 -11.97
N SER A 552 -18.81 -12.08 -12.48
CA SER A 552 -20.27 -11.92 -12.56
C SER A 552 -20.87 -11.94 -11.16
N LEU A 553 -21.74 -10.97 -10.87
CA LEU A 553 -22.33 -10.80 -9.55
C LEU A 553 -23.65 -11.60 -9.40
N PRO A 554 -23.86 -12.31 -8.29
CA PRO A 554 -25.13 -13.00 -8.02
C PRO A 554 -26.29 -11.99 -7.92
N GLY A 555 -27.41 -12.26 -8.61
CA GLY A 555 -28.62 -11.42 -8.52
C GLY A 555 -28.61 -10.12 -9.33
N ALA A 556 -27.49 -9.77 -9.98
CA ALA A 556 -27.46 -8.72 -10.99
C ALA A 556 -28.07 -9.27 -12.30
N GLY A 557 -29.40 -9.33 -12.37
CA GLY A 557 -30.17 -9.85 -13.51
C GLY A 557 -29.98 -9.03 -14.79
N GLY A 558 -28.80 -9.10 -15.41
CA GLY A 558 -28.48 -8.45 -16.68
C GLY A 558 -28.45 -6.92 -16.66
N VAL A 559 -28.77 -6.27 -15.54
CA VAL A 559 -28.79 -4.81 -15.45
C VAL A 559 -27.37 -4.27 -15.24
N ALA A 560 -26.88 -3.50 -16.20
CA ALA A 560 -25.66 -2.70 -16.10
C ALA A 560 -25.82 -1.58 -15.07
N GLY A 561 -25.82 -1.94 -13.78
CA GLY A 561 -25.66 -0.98 -12.71
C GLY A 561 -24.21 -0.45 -12.65
N ALA A 562 -24.00 0.68 -11.99
CA ALA A 562 -22.66 1.06 -11.55
C ALA A 562 -22.04 -0.09 -10.72
N ARG A 563 -20.71 -0.22 -10.67
CA ARG A 563 -20.03 -1.14 -9.74
C ARG A 563 -19.45 -0.35 -8.58
N SER A 564 -19.58 -0.88 -7.38
CA SER A 564 -18.82 -0.43 -6.22
C SER A 564 -17.65 -1.38 -6.00
N VAL A 565 -16.45 -0.83 -5.81
CA VAL A 565 -15.26 -1.60 -5.47
C VAL A 565 -14.68 -1.04 -4.19
N VAL A 566 -14.34 -1.92 -3.27
CA VAL A 566 -13.57 -1.60 -2.07
C VAL A 566 -12.34 -2.50 -2.08
N GLY A 567 -11.17 -1.95 -1.81
CA GLY A 567 -9.90 -2.66 -1.91
C GLY A 567 -8.98 -2.38 -0.73
N VAL A 568 -8.01 -3.27 -0.54
CA VAL A 568 -6.88 -3.12 0.37
C VAL A 568 -5.64 -3.62 -0.37
N LEU A 569 -4.57 -2.83 -0.32
CA LEU A 569 -3.25 -3.20 -0.84
C LEU A 569 -2.29 -3.35 0.34
N ASP A 570 -1.60 -4.48 0.43
CA ASP A 570 -0.41 -4.62 1.26
C ASP A 570 0.84 -4.82 0.39
N GLU A 571 1.98 -5.09 1.04
CA GLU A 571 3.27 -5.30 0.38
C GLU A 571 3.35 -6.53 -0.55
N ARG A 572 2.36 -7.43 -0.51
CA ARG A 572 2.39 -8.75 -1.18
C ARG A 572 1.14 -9.02 -2.03
N SER A 573 -0.01 -8.41 -1.74
CA SER A 573 -1.28 -8.71 -2.39
C SER A 573 -2.20 -7.49 -2.44
N LEU A 574 -3.01 -7.46 -3.49
CA LEU A 574 -4.19 -6.63 -3.60
C LEU A 574 -5.42 -7.50 -3.38
N VAL A 575 -6.26 -7.14 -2.41
CA VAL A 575 -7.56 -7.80 -2.20
C VAL A 575 -8.65 -6.77 -2.38
N TYR A 576 -9.64 -7.06 -3.22
CA TYR A 576 -10.76 -6.16 -3.43
C TYR A 576 -12.08 -6.92 -3.60
N MET A 577 -13.17 -6.27 -3.20
CA MET A 577 -14.52 -6.78 -3.40
C MET A 577 -15.23 -5.97 -4.46
N VAL A 578 -15.86 -6.65 -5.41
CA VAL A 578 -16.75 -6.06 -6.41
C VAL A 578 -18.19 -6.29 -5.98
N LYS A 579 -18.98 -5.21 -5.91
CA LYS A 579 -20.42 -5.24 -5.62
C LYS A 579 -21.22 -4.55 -6.71
N ALA A 580 -22.49 -4.91 -6.81
CA ALA A 580 -23.45 -4.16 -7.58
C ALA A 580 -23.61 -2.77 -6.93
N GLY A 581 -23.61 -1.72 -7.74
CA GLY A 581 -23.79 -0.35 -7.28
C GLY A 581 -25.17 -0.16 -6.70
N ARG A 582 -25.27 0.73 -5.71
CA ARG A 582 -26.54 1.04 -5.05
C ARG A 582 -27.50 1.66 -6.06
N GLY A 583 -28.66 1.04 -6.26
CA GLY A 583 -29.83 1.73 -6.81
C GLY A 583 -30.44 2.65 -5.74
N TYR A 584 -31.12 3.71 -6.15
CA TYR A 584 -31.90 4.53 -5.22
C TYR A 584 -33.01 3.65 -4.60
N GLY A 585 -32.91 3.35 -3.30
CA GLY A 585 -34.04 2.82 -2.50
C GLY A 585 -33.96 1.38 -1.97
N VAL A 586 -32.83 0.67 -2.01
CA VAL A 586 -32.70 -0.66 -1.35
C VAL A 586 -31.52 -0.67 -0.39
N GLY A 587 -31.75 -1.26 0.79
CA GLY A 587 -30.81 -1.32 1.92
C GLY A 587 -29.43 -1.86 1.57
N ASP A 588 -28.50 -1.59 2.49
CA ASP A 588 -27.09 -1.95 2.35
C ASP A 588 -26.88 -3.47 2.17
N GLY A 589 -25.92 -3.86 1.33
CA GLY A 589 -25.31 -5.19 1.47
C GLY A 589 -25.75 -6.30 0.51
N GLY A 590 -25.80 -6.04 -0.80
CA GLY A 590 -25.71 -7.13 -1.78
C GLY A 590 -24.40 -7.92 -1.63
N VAL A 591 -24.46 -9.24 -1.88
CA VAL A 591 -23.28 -10.12 -1.87
C VAL A 591 -22.33 -9.71 -3.00
N GLY A 592 -21.08 -9.41 -2.64
CA GLY A 592 -20.00 -9.10 -3.57
C GLY A 592 -19.02 -10.26 -3.73
N ALA A 593 -18.28 -10.25 -4.84
CA ALA A 593 -17.20 -11.19 -5.08
C ALA A 593 -15.87 -10.61 -4.60
N VAL A 594 -15.11 -11.39 -3.82
CA VAL A 594 -13.77 -11.01 -3.33
C VAL A 594 -12.72 -11.57 -4.27
N VAL A 595 -11.85 -10.70 -4.77
CA VAL A 595 -10.75 -11.03 -5.68
C VAL A 595 -9.43 -10.76 -4.99
N VAL A 596 -8.49 -11.70 -5.11
CA VAL A 596 -7.13 -11.62 -4.58
C VAL A 596 -6.17 -11.64 -5.76
N VAL A 597 -5.26 -10.67 -5.81
CA VAL A 597 -4.14 -10.60 -6.77
C VAL A 597 -2.84 -10.61 -5.97
N GLU A 598 -1.98 -11.61 -6.23
CA GLU A 598 -0.75 -11.81 -5.46
C GLU A 598 0.47 -11.34 -6.25
N PHE A 599 1.33 -10.58 -5.59
CA PHE A 599 2.60 -10.07 -6.11
C PHE A 599 3.81 -10.81 -5.55
N CYS A 600 3.65 -11.77 -4.65
CA CYS A 600 4.74 -12.68 -4.25
C CYS A 600 4.56 -14.08 -4.84
N ARG A 601 5.66 -14.84 -4.95
CA ARG A 601 5.58 -16.26 -5.33
C ARG A 601 4.99 -17.05 -4.15
N GLY A 602 4.02 -17.92 -4.43
CA GLY A 602 3.47 -18.82 -3.41
C GLY A 602 4.54 -19.74 -2.82
N ASP A 603 4.46 -20.00 -1.51
CA ASP A 603 5.45 -20.77 -0.74
C ASP A 603 5.73 -22.17 -1.33
N GLY A 604 4.79 -22.74 -2.10
CA GLY A 604 4.92 -24.05 -2.77
C GLY A 604 5.90 -24.13 -3.94
N VAL A 605 6.29 -23.01 -4.56
CA VAL A 605 7.25 -23.03 -5.68
C VAL A 605 8.69 -23.17 -5.20
N SER A 606 8.97 -22.77 -3.95
CA SER A 606 10.31 -22.86 -3.36
C SER A 606 10.77 -24.31 -3.07
N ALA A 607 9.84 -25.26 -3.03
CA ALA A 607 10.16 -26.70 -2.91
C ALA A 607 10.71 -27.28 -4.23
N SER A 608 10.35 -26.73 -5.40
CA SER A 608 10.82 -27.21 -6.70
C SER A 608 12.30 -26.92 -6.98
N LEU A 609 12.91 -26.01 -6.23
CA LEU A 609 14.35 -25.71 -6.28
C LEU A 609 15.19 -26.54 -5.29
N ARG A 610 14.57 -27.43 -4.50
CA ARG A 610 15.27 -28.32 -3.56
C ARG A 610 15.68 -29.67 -4.14
N GLY A 611 15.35 -29.95 -5.39
CA GLY A 611 15.66 -31.24 -6.04
C GLY A 611 16.11 -31.05 -7.47
N ASN A 612 17.34 -30.56 -7.67
CA ASN A 612 18.17 -30.88 -8.83
C ASN A 612 19.60 -30.40 -8.58
N GLY A 613 20.23 -30.95 -7.56
CA GLY A 613 21.68 -31.09 -7.56
C GLY A 613 22.01 -32.46 -8.13
N LEU A 614 22.45 -32.52 -9.39
CA LEU A 614 23.57 -33.36 -9.87
C LEU A 614 23.69 -33.32 -11.42
N SER A 615 24.92 -33.04 -11.83
CA SER A 615 25.56 -33.28 -13.14
C SER A 615 25.08 -32.51 -14.38
N ALA A 616 25.99 -31.66 -14.85
CA ALA A 616 26.06 -31.20 -16.22
C ALA A 616 26.28 -32.37 -17.19
N GLY A 617 25.50 -32.39 -18.27
CA GLY A 617 25.72 -33.22 -19.45
C GLY A 617 25.04 -32.56 -20.64
N ALA A 618 25.84 -32.01 -21.56
CA ALA A 618 25.37 -31.48 -22.82
C ALA A 618 24.88 -32.60 -23.74
N ALA A 619 23.65 -32.50 -24.27
CA ALA A 619 23.21 -33.12 -25.52
C ALA A 619 21.81 -32.55 -25.85
N SER A 620 21.71 -31.67 -26.84
CA SER A 620 21.40 -32.01 -28.23
C SER A 620 19.90 -32.23 -28.45
N CYS A 621 19.30 -31.21 -29.07
CA CYS A 621 18.02 -31.30 -29.74
C CYS A 621 18.06 -32.44 -30.78
N SER A 622 17.21 -33.44 -30.63
CA SER A 622 16.88 -34.33 -31.74
C SER A 622 15.41 -34.75 -31.68
N ASN A 623 14.74 -34.51 -32.80
CA ASN A 623 13.39 -34.96 -33.12
C ASN A 623 13.28 -36.48 -33.00
N ALA A 624 12.17 -36.95 -32.44
CA ALA A 624 11.59 -38.23 -32.81
C ALA A 624 10.06 -38.12 -32.72
N MET A 625 9.41 -38.00 -33.88
CA MET A 625 8.02 -38.36 -34.06
C MET A 625 7.86 -39.84 -33.70
N ALA A 626 6.88 -40.16 -32.85
CA ALA A 626 6.31 -41.49 -32.77
C ALA A 626 4.78 -41.36 -32.84
N ILE A 627 4.25 -41.73 -34.01
CA ILE A 627 2.85 -42.00 -34.27
C ILE A 627 2.49 -43.28 -33.51
N ALA A 628 1.50 -43.22 -32.63
CA ALA A 628 0.79 -44.40 -32.15
C ALA A 628 -0.70 -44.08 -32.06
N THR A 629 -1.42 -44.59 -33.04
CA THR A 629 -2.88 -44.71 -33.14
C THR A 629 -3.40 -45.74 -32.15
N GLY A 630 -4.56 -45.50 -31.54
CA GLY A 630 -5.33 -46.52 -30.84
C GLY A 630 -6.42 -45.95 -29.92
N ASP A 631 -7.67 -46.05 -30.37
CA ASP A 631 -8.91 -45.76 -29.65
C ASP A 631 -8.97 -46.40 -28.25
N ALA A 632 -9.54 -45.70 -27.27
CA ALA A 632 -10.88 -46.02 -26.74
C ALA A 632 -11.19 -45.33 -25.40
N LEU A 633 -12.46 -44.89 -25.34
CA LEU A 633 -13.35 -44.82 -24.17
C LEU A 633 -13.21 -43.65 -23.17
N GLU A 634 -14.22 -42.80 -23.29
CA GLU A 634 -14.71 -41.81 -22.34
C GLU A 634 -14.81 -42.35 -20.90
N HIS A 635 -14.17 -41.64 -19.97
CA HIS A 635 -14.61 -41.55 -18.59
C HIS A 635 -14.66 -40.06 -18.22
N VAL A 636 -15.88 -39.55 -18.13
CA VAL A 636 -16.20 -38.20 -17.66
C VAL A 636 -16.10 -38.21 -16.14
N ASP A 637 -14.95 -37.80 -15.59
CA ASP A 637 -14.83 -37.45 -14.18
C ASP A 637 -15.14 -35.95 -13.99
N GLY A 638 -16.15 -35.68 -13.18
CA GLY A 638 -16.65 -34.36 -12.84
C GLY A 638 -15.74 -33.60 -11.87
N SER A 639 -14.59 -33.12 -12.36
CA SER A 639 -13.72 -32.18 -11.65
C SER A 639 -13.31 -31.01 -12.56
N SER A 640 -14.17 -30.01 -12.74
CA SER A 640 -13.79 -28.83 -13.55
C SER A 640 -14.48 -27.52 -13.17
N SER A 641 -14.72 -27.27 -11.87
CA SER A 641 -15.23 -25.96 -11.41
C SER A 641 -14.14 -25.03 -10.87
N THR A 642 -13.01 -25.56 -10.38
CA THR A 642 -11.98 -24.77 -9.67
C THR A 642 -11.02 -24.03 -10.60
N ASP A 643 -10.85 -24.50 -11.84
CA ASP A 643 -9.86 -23.93 -12.76
C ASP A 643 -10.28 -22.57 -13.33
N LEU A 644 -11.57 -22.26 -13.43
CA LEU A 644 -12.01 -20.99 -14.03
C LEU A 644 -11.84 -19.78 -13.10
N GLU A 645 -11.75 -19.99 -11.78
CA GLU A 645 -11.74 -18.93 -10.77
C GLU A 645 -10.34 -18.55 -10.27
N THR A 646 -9.32 -19.33 -10.65
CA THR A 646 -7.93 -19.08 -10.27
C THR A 646 -7.07 -18.92 -11.52
N TRP A 647 -6.01 -18.14 -11.45
CA TRP A 647 -4.98 -18.02 -12.47
C TRP A 647 -3.61 -17.86 -11.80
N GLN A 648 -2.58 -18.49 -12.37
CA GLN A 648 -1.20 -18.41 -11.91
C GLN A 648 -0.25 -18.56 -13.10
N TRP A 649 0.89 -17.88 -13.08
CA TRP A 649 1.94 -18.11 -14.07
C TRP A 649 2.53 -19.51 -13.95
N THR A 650 2.62 -20.20 -15.09
CA THR A 650 3.42 -21.43 -15.25
C THR A 650 4.67 -21.11 -16.09
N PRO A 651 5.80 -21.82 -15.91
CA PRO A 651 7.00 -21.59 -16.71
C PRO A 651 6.72 -21.62 -18.22
N GLY A 652 7.20 -20.62 -18.96
CA GLY A 652 6.99 -20.49 -20.42
C GLY A 652 5.64 -19.89 -20.83
N HIS A 653 4.68 -19.77 -19.91
CA HIS A 653 3.35 -19.22 -20.19
C HIS A 653 3.40 -17.72 -20.53
N GLU A 654 4.38 -16.98 -20.01
CA GLU A 654 4.63 -15.58 -20.36
C GLU A 654 4.89 -15.40 -21.86
N ARG A 655 5.86 -16.14 -22.41
CA ARG A 655 6.19 -16.07 -23.85
C ARG A 655 5.00 -16.46 -24.70
N ARG A 656 4.25 -17.49 -24.27
CA ARG A 656 3.02 -17.93 -24.97
C ARG A 656 1.92 -16.87 -24.90
N CYS A 657 1.75 -16.19 -23.77
CA CYS A 657 0.77 -15.12 -23.60
C CYS A 657 1.12 -13.90 -24.46
N GLN A 658 2.40 -13.51 -24.52
CA GLN A 658 2.89 -12.46 -25.41
C GLN A 658 2.75 -12.83 -26.90
N ALA A 659 2.91 -14.10 -27.24
CA ALA A 659 2.71 -14.63 -28.59
C ALA A 659 1.23 -14.85 -28.97
N GLY A 660 0.30 -14.77 -28.00
CA GLY A 660 -1.12 -15.08 -28.22
C GLY A 660 -1.48 -16.57 -28.11
N ASP A 661 -0.50 -17.46 -27.97
CA ASP A 661 -0.61 -18.93 -28.06
C ASP A 661 -0.78 -19.62 -26.70
N CYS A 662 -1.40 -18.95 -25.73
CA CYS A 662 -1.57 -19.48 -24.38
C CYS A 662 -2.82 -20.39 -24.28
N HIS A 663 -2.67 -21.58 -24.87
CA HIS A 663 -3.61 -22.70 -24.77
C HIS A 663 -3.14 -23.75 -23.78
#